data_AF-A0A5J6STL4-F1
#
_entry.id   AF-A0A5J6STL4-F1
#
_cell.length_a   1.000
_cell.length_b   1.000
_cell.length_c   1.000
_cell.angle_alpha   90.00
_cell.angle_beta   90.00
_cell.angle_gamma   90.00
#
_symmetry.space_group_name_H-M   'P 1'
#
loop_
_entity.id
_entity.type
_entity.pdbx_description
1 polymer ?
#
loop_
_entity_poly.entity_id
_entity_poly.type
_entity_poly.pdbx_seq_one_letter_code
_entity_poly.pdbx_strand_id
1 'polypeptide(L)'
;MKKIRNEQGYTLLLTLVLVTLVVILFSTFTVKALSQQKQVEKTDDNYEATAIAEMGVEYYRVGILNLIAFYADDTKKKLSNEEKLDDQKINEIKNKQMELLKVDINSFLNSSVNNQIEVSNFPYLTTFRKSLLKYNNVTSSWDLNVTGDIGKKSKIISTTFQLPDNLDLVKTTLISGDGKPTGIDTEKNKTLFPPFNLENTAFSKLVPRLTLPTTKYEQISPKISECPEKDTDTGNVNEEFYCYKSNLNFSNNNKLEKIINLNLYYTGSSDIGIINSNFKNLNNFFADKSINITTNANTKSNTSYFINGDFSMSEPLNSSSNSTLHSIGNITLKKAINNMTNMKIYSEKKITTLEPFPAKNLTLYANNTQLSTLNSLTNSLIEIENQAKFEGIGSSMDNSQIQINNANKSNYTNSTAYLAEFKYFNKITNNSTVKVNGNTMVTDYIDTIDGKSNFLVNGNLTNPYTNKISGGSTVKIIGNAIFPKYIDTIDGGSNLLVNGDFTTSYINKIIGKSTVMVNGNATFSNYNDTIDSGSSFLVNGDYTASYINNISEGSTLMINGEANFGAYINNINGGSTIFVGKNGNVGKLIINDGRMEVNGTLNINGGNNSEIKKGTLLVNSINLIGPAKNNKENISVSGTGKLCIRDYKSSSTLLEHVKSTASGSIIFLNKEMLDNQIEKLKGYGGGSHIQQAGNTKFNSECGMSSNSLTPLPPNIYDINNDFFTTEEDITTKIEYQ
;
A
#
# COMPACT_ATOMS: atom_id res chain seq x y z
N MET A 1 -69.48 -13.80 -77.04
CA MET A 1 -68.22 -14.31 -76.45
C MET A 1 -67.84 -13.44 -75.25
N LYS A 2 -67.91 -13.97 -74.02
CA LYS A 2 -67.48 -13.24 -72.81
C LYS A 2 -65.97 -13.45 -72.64
N LYS A 3 -65.19 -12.38 -72.82
CA LYS A 3 -63.75 -12.35 -72.46
C LYS A 3 -63.63 -12.41 -70.95
N ILE A 4 -63.26 -13.57 -70.41
CA ILE A 4 -62.88 -13.71 -69.00
C ILE A 4 -61.52 -13.00 -68.86
N ARG A 5 -61.50 -11.84 -68.20
CA ARG A 5 -60.26 -11.13 -67.87
C ARG A 5 -59.61 -11.84 -66.67
N ASN A 6 -58.46 -12.45 -66.94
CA ASN A 6 -57.65 -13.13 -65.94
C ASN A 6 -56.85 -12.10 -65.11
N GLU A 7 -57.50 -11.47 -64.13
CA GLU A 7 -56.88 -10.45 -63.27
C GLU A 7 -56.15 -11.05 -62.04
N GLN A 8 -56.31 -12.35 -61.78
CA GLN A 8 -55.70 -13.02 -60.63
C GLN A 8 -54.18 -13.20 -60.75
N GLY A 9 -53.65 -13.28 -61.97
CA GLY A 9 -52.20 -13.43 -62.20
C GLY A 9 -51.38 -12.17 -61.88
N TYR A 10 -51.97 -10.98 -62.03
CA TYR A 10 -51.27 -9.70 -61.84
C TYR A 10 -50.99 -9.40 -60.38
N THR A 11 -51.93 -9.72 -59.48
CA THR A 11 -51.76 -9.53 -58.04
C THR A 11 -50.63 -10.40 -57.48
N LEU A 12 -50.52 -11.65 -57.95
CA LEU A 12 -49.44 -12.56 -57.56
C LEU A 12 -48.07 -12.06 -58.02
N LEU A 13 -47.98 -11.56 -59.25
CA LEU A 13 -46.75 -10.98 -59.79
C LEU A 13 -46.34 -9.74 -58.97
N LEU A 14 -47.29 -8.87 -58.65
CA LEU A 14 -47.05 -7.65 -57.88
C LEU A 14 -46.54 -7.95 -56.46
N THR A 15 -47.16 -8.91 -55.76
CA THR A 15 -46.70 -9.31 -54.42
C THR A 15 -45.32 -9.98 -54.47
N LEU A 16 -45.02 -10.80 -55.48
CA LEU A 16 -43.69 -11.40 -55.65
C LEU A 16 -42.61 -10.33 -55.85
N VAL A 17 -42.86 -9.34 -56.71
CA VAL A 17 -41.93 -8.22 -56.93
C VAL A 17 -41.73 -7.41 -55.65
N LEU A 18 -42.81 -7.13 -54.92
CA LEU A 18 -42.75 -6.39 -53.66
C LEU A 18 -41.96 -7.13 -52.58
N VAL A 19 -42.20 -8.43 -52.41
CA VAL A 19 -41.43 -9.27 -51.48
C VAL A 19 -39.96 -9.31 -51.87
N THR A 20 -39.65 -9.41 -53.17
CA THR A 20 -38.26 -9.43 -53.66
C THR A 20 -37.56 -8.10 -53.38
N LEU A 21 -38.24 -6.96 -53.60
CA LEU A 21 -37.73 -5.63 -53.26
C LEU A 21 -37.43 -5.49 -51.76
N VAL A 22 -38.34 -5.97 -50.91
CA VAL A 22 -38.18 -5.95 -49.46
C VAL A 22 -37.00 -6.83 -49.03
N VAL A 23 -36.83 -8.02 -49.60
CA VAL A 23 -35.71 -8.92 -49.31
C VAL A 23 -34.37 -8.30 -49.73
N ILE A 24 -34.27 -7.72 -50.94
CA ILE A 24 -33.07 -7.04 -51.40
C ILE A 24 -32.71 -5.88 -50.46
N LEU A 25 -33.70 -5.09 -50.06
CA LEU A 25 -33.52 -3.97 -49.16
C LEU A 25 -33.01 -4.44 -47.79
N PHE A 26 -33.63 -5.43 -47.16
CA PHE A 26 -33.15 -5.99 -45.89
C PHE A 26 -31.75 -6.61 -46.01
N SER A 27 -31.44 -7.32 -47.10
CA SER A 27 -30.09 -7.85 -47.32
C SER A 27 -29.05 -6.74 -47.38
N THR A 28 -29.32 -5.62 -48.06
CA THR A 28 -28.39 -4.48 -48.08
C THR A 28 -28.19 -3.85 -46.70
N PHE A 29 -29.22 -3.78 -45.86
CA PHE A 29 -29.08 -3.31 -44.48
C PHE A 29 -28.24 -4.26 -43.62
N THR A 30 -28.46 -5.57 -43.71
CA THR A 30 -27.67 -6.57 -42.96
C THR A 30 -26.20 -6.52 -43.34
N VAL A 31 -25.88 -6.41 -44.64
CA VAL A 31 -24.48 -6.29 -45.11
C VAL A 31 -23.82 -5.01 -44.57
N LYS A 32 -24.54 -3.88 -44.57
CA LYS A 32 -24.03 -2.62 -44.00
C LYS A 32 -23.83 -2.69 -42.49
N ALA A 33 -24.75 -3.31 -41.75
CA ALA A 33 -24.64 -3.49 -40.31
C ALA A 33 -23.43 -4.36 -39.94
N LEU A 34 -23.23 -5.50 -40.63
CA LEU A 34 -22.05 -6.35 -40.44
C LEU A 34 -20.75 -5.65 -40.81
N SER A 35 -20.76 -4.80 -41.85
CA SER A 35 -19.59 -4.00 -42.23
C SER A 35 -19.25 -2.94 -41.18
N GLN A 36 -20.26 -2.30 -40.55
CA GLN A 36 -20.05 -1.33 -39.48
C GLN A 36 -19.51 -2.01 -38.23
N GLN A 37 -20.07 -3.15 -37.82
CA GLN A 37 -19.56 -3.91 -36.68
C GLN A 37 -18.09 -4.30 -36.87
N LYS A 38 -17.72 -4.82 -38.04
CA LYS A 38 -16.31 -5.12 -38.36
C LYS A 38 -15.40 -3.90 -38.35
N GLN A 39 -15.90 -2.71 -38.70
CA GLN A 39 -15.13 -1.47 -38.61
C GLN A 39 -14.94 -1.03 -37.16
N VAL A 40 -15.97 -1.17 -36.31
CA VAL A 40 -15.89 -0.89 -34.87
C VAL A 40 -14.90 -1.84 -34.20
N GLU A 41 -15.05 -3.15 -34.36
CA GLU A 41 -14.11 -4.15 -33.80
C GLU A 41 -12.67 -3.92 -34.30
N LYS A 42 -12.48 -3.54 -35.57
CA LYS A 42 -11.14 -3.21 -36.09
C LYS A 42 -10.57 -1.93 -35.46
N THR A 43 -11.43 -0.99 -35.09
CA THR A 43 -11.06 0.28 -34.47
C THR A 43 -10.73 0.08 -33.00
N ASP A 44 -11.55 -0.67 -32.27
CA ASP A 44 -11.36 -0.98 -30.84
C ASP A 44 -10.05 -1.76 -30.61
N ASP A 45 -9.81 -2.83 -31.37
CA ASP A 45 -8.56 -3.60 -31.23
C ASP A 45 -7.31 -2.77 -31.54
N ASN A 46 -7.42 -1.79 -32.46
CA ASN A 46 -6.31 -0.87 -32.75
C ASN A 46 -6.07 0.09 -31.58
N TYR A 47 -7.14 0.56 -30.93
CA TYR A 47 -7.03 1.41 -29.73
C TYR A 47 -6.40 0.65 -28.57
N GLU A 48 -6.85 -0.58 -28.32
CA GLU A 48 -6.30 -1.40 -27.25
C GLU A 48 -4.81 -1.73 -27.48
N ALA A 49 -4.43 -2.13 -28.70
CA ALA A 49 -3.01 -2.43 -29.02
C ALA A 49 -2.12 -1.17 -28.89
N THR A 50 -2.68 0.00 -29.23
CA THR A 50 -2.00 1.30 -29.04
C THR A 50 -1.82 1.59 -27.55
N ALA A 51 -2.88 1.43 -26.74
CA ALA A 51 -2.81 1.64 -25.29
C ALA A 51 -1.78 0.72 -24.62
N ILE A 52 -1.68 -0.54 -25.04
CA ILE A 52 -0.64 -1.47 -24.54
C ILE A 52 0.77 -0.99 -24.92
N ALA A 53 0.96 -0.51 -26.15
CA ALA A 53 2.24 0.05 -26.57
C ALA A 53 2.61 1.32 -25.77
N GLU A 54 1.64 2.19 -25.47
CA GLU A 54 1.83 3.39 -24.64
C GLU A 54 2.20 3.01 -23.20
N MET A 55 1.51 2.02 -22.62
CA MET A 55 1.85 1.48 -21.29
C MET A 55 3.27 0.92 -21.24
N GLY A 56 3.70 0.21 -22.29
CA GLY A 56 5.07 -0.30 -22.38
C GLY A 56 6.11 0.82 -22.51
N VAL A 57 5.82 1.91 -23.23
CA VAL A 57 6.69 3.11 -23.26
C VAL A 57 6.84 3.72 -21.87
N GLU A 58 5.73 3.89 -21.14
CA GLU A 58 5.76 4.43 -19.78
C GLU A 58 6.52 3.52 -18.81
N TYR A 59 6.41 2.19 -18.95
CA TYR A 59 7.21 1.24 -18.17
C TYR A 59 8.73 1.49 -18.32
N TYR A 60 9.23 1.60 -19.57
CA TYR A 60 10.65 1.88 -19.80
C TYR A 60 11.06 3.27 -19.33
N ARG A 61 10.17 4.26 -19.49
CA ARG A 61 10.41 5.63 -19.00
C ARG A 61 10.63 5.63 -17.49
N VAL A 62 9.74 5.01 -16.72
CA VAL A 62 9.87 4.90 -15.26
C VAL A 62 11.14 4.17 -14.87
N GLY A 63 11.48 3.06 -15.55
CA GLY A 63 12.72 2.32 -15.30
C GLY A 63 13.98 3.17 -15.50
N ILE A 64 14.04 3.96 -16.58
CA ILE A 64 15.16 4.89 -16.83
C ILE A 64 15.22 5.98 -15.75
N LEU A 65 14.08 6.55 -15.36
CA LEU A 65 14.03 7.58 -14.32
C LEU A 65 14.54 7.07 -12.97
N ASN A 66 14.21 5.82 -12.62
CA ASN A 66 14.70 5.18 -11.40
C ASN A 66 16.22 4.97 -11.44
N LEU A 67 16.78 4.59 -12.59
CA LEU A 67 18.24 4.49 -12.76
C LEU A 67 18.91 5.86 -12.60
N ILE A 68 18.36 6.92 -13.20
CA ILE A 68 18.87 8.29 -13.04
C ILE A 68 18.87 8.69 -11.56
N ALA A 69 17.77 8.44 -10.85
CA ALA A 69 17.65 8.75 -9.43
C ALA A 69 18.68 7.99 -8.57
N PHE A 70 18.87 6.69 -8.84
CA PHE A 70 19.87 5.87 -8.15
C PHE A 70 21.29 6.44 -8.34
N TYR A 71 21.68 6.75 -9.59
CA TYR A 71 23.02 7.26 -9.88
C TYR A 71 23.23 8.69 -9.37
N ALA A 72 22.18 9.51 -9.28
CA ALA A 72 22.24 10.82 -8.63
C ALA A 72 22.60 10.68 -7.14
N ASP A 73 21.88 9.82 -6.40
CA ASP A 73 22.12 9.56 -4.98
C ASP A 73 23.51 8.96 -4.72
N ASP A 74 23.95 7.98 -5.52
CA ASP A 74 25.30 7.39 -5.40
C ASP A 74 26.42 8.40 -5.74
N THR A 75 26.17 9.31 -6.69
CA THR A 75 27.11 10.42 -6.98
C THR A 75 27.26 11.32 -5.76
N LYS A 76 26.15 11.73 -5.14
CA LYS A 76 26.20 12.62 -3.97
C LYS A 76 26.85 11.96 -2.76
N LYS A 77 26.55 10.69 -2.48
CA LYS A 77 27.19 9.93 -1.40
C LYS A 77 28.71 9.85 -1.57
N LYS A 78 29.18 9.59 -2.80
CA LYS A 78 30.61 9.56 -3.10
C LYS A 78 31.26 10.93 -2.90
N LEU A 79 30.58 12.02 -3.28
CA LEU A 79 31.08 13.37 -3.04
C LEU A 79 31.15 13.70 -1.54
N SER A 80 30.15 13.36 -0.75
CA SER A 80 30.12 13.63 0.69
C SER A 80 31.19 12.88 1.50
N ASN A 81 31.72 11.77 0.97
CA ASN A 81 32.74 10.96 1.63
C ASN A 81 34.18 11.40 1.32
N GLU A 82 34.38 12.35 0.41
CA GLU A 82 35.71 12.86 0.05
C GLU A 82 36.15 13.98 1.01
N GLU A 83 37.34 13.83 1.61
CA GLU A 83 37.87 14.76 2.63
C GLU A 83 38.27 16.12 2.04
N LYS A 84 38.57 16.16 0.73
CA LYS A 84 38.88 17.38 -0.04
C LYS A 84 38.23 17.30 -1.42
N LEU A 85 37.19 18.10 -1.63
CA LEU A 85 36.52 18.25 -2.92
C LEU A 85 37.15 19.42 -3.70
N ASP A 86 37.90 19.10 -4.75
CA ASP A 86 38.22 20.08 -5.81
C ASP A 86 37.39 19.81 -7.07
N ASP A 87 37.32 20.79 -7.96
CA ASP A 87 36.51 20.70 -9.18
C ASP A 87 36.93 19.52 -10.07
N GLN A 88 38.21 19.13 -10.05
CA GLN A 88 38.70 18.01 -10.83
C GLN A 88 38.14 16.69 -10.31
N LYS A 89 38.14 16.49 -8.99
CA LYS A 89 37.60 15.29 -8.34
C LYS A 89 36.08 15.20 -8.47
N ILE A 90 35.38 16.34 -8.33
CA ILE A 90 33.93 16.42 -8.57
C ILE A 90 33.61 15.95 -9.99
N ASN A 91 34.33 16.46 -10.99
CA ASN A 91 34.12 16.10 -12.38
C ASN A 91 34.49 14.64 -12.69
N GLU A 92 35.54 14.10 -12.06
CA GLU A 92 35.92 12.68 -12.18
C GLU A 92 34.78 11.76 -11.68
N ILE A 93 34.23 12.05 -10.50
CA ILE A 93 33.14 11.28 -9.90
C ILE A 93 31.88 11.39 -10.77
N LYS A 94 31.49 12.60 -11.19
CA LYS A 94 30.33 12.81 -12.06
C LYS A 94 30.45 12.06 -13.39
N ASN A 95 31.59 12.15 -14.07
CA ASN A 95 31.81 11.48 -15.34
C ASN A 95 31.77 9.96 -15.20
N LYS A 96 32.40 9.42 -14.16
CA LYS A 96 32.37 7.97 -13.89
C LYS A 96 30.95 7.47 -13.66
N GLN A 97 30.14 8.22 -12.91
CA GLN A 97 28.76 7.85 -12.61
C GLN A 97 27.85 7.96 -13.83
N MET A 98 28.07 8.98 -14.66
CA MET A 98 27.36 9.12 -15.92
C MET A 98 27.63 7.96 -16.88
N GLU A 99 28.88 7.47 -16.95
CA GLU A 99 29.21 6.31 -17.77
C GLU A 99 28.57 5.02 -17.24
N LEU A 100 28.55 4.82 -15.92
CA LEU A 100 27.84 3.69 -15.32
C LEU A 100 26.32 3.75 -15.56
N LEU A 101 25.70 4.93 -15.41
CA LEU A 101 24.30 5.15 -15.75
C LEU A 101 23.99 4.79 -17.20
N LYS A 102 24.82 5.23 -18.17
CA LYS A 102 24.65 4.88 -19.58
C LYS A 102 24.76 3.37 -19.82
N VAL A 103 25.69 2.69 -19.13
CA VAL A 103 25.84 1.23 -19.20
C VAL A 103 24.60 0.53 -18.67
N ASP A 104 24.05 0.97 -17.54
CA ASP A 104 22.87 0.35 -16.94
C ASP A 104 21.59 0.65 -17.70
N ILE A 105 21.42 1.86 -18.25
CA ILE A 105 20.32 2.15 -19.18
C ILE A 105 20.43 1.23 -20.40
N ASN A 106 21.61 1.08 -20.99
CA ASN A 106 21.81 0.15 -22.10
C ASN A 106 21.51 -1.29 -21.69
N SER A 107 21.95 -1.73 -20.51
CA SER A 107 21.71 -3.07 -19.98
C SER A 107 20.21 -3.32 -19.74
N PHE A 108 19.52 -2.41 -19.05
CA PHE A 108 18.07 -2.45 -18.80
C PHE A 108 17.27 -2.48 -20.12
N LEU A 109 17.69 -1.65 -21.09
CA LEU A 109 17.04 -1.61 -22.37
C LEU A 109 17.33 -2.88 -23.19
N ASN A 110 18.50 -3.50 -23.08
CA ASN A 110 18.90 -4.70 -23.82
C ASN A 110 18.44 -6.02 -23.18
N SER A 111 18.36 -6.10 -21.86
CA SER A 111 17.87 -7.28 -21.12
C SER A 111 16.40 -7.59 -21.41
N SER A 112 15.69 -6.60 -21.96
CA SER A 112 14.30 -6.71 -22.39
C SER A 112 14.12 -7.06 -23.87
N VAL A 113 15.19 -7.15 -24.66
CA VAL A 113 15.10 -7.50 -26.08
C VAL A 113 14.79 -9.00 -26.17
N ASN A 114 13.59 -9.32 -26.66
CA ASN A 114 12.98 -10.66 -26.80
C ASN A 114 12.20 -11.23 -25.60
N ASN A 115 12.17 -10.57 -24.44
CA ASN A 115 11.30 -10.98 -23.34
C ASN A 115 9.90 -10.38 -23.51
N GLN A 116 8.87 -11.23 -23.66
CA GLN A 116 7.48 -10.78 -23.53
C GLN A 116 7.23 -10.39 -22.09
N ILE A 117 6.92 -9.12 -21.85
CA ILE A 117 6.49 -8.66 -20.53
C ILE A 117 4.97 -8.81 -20.48
N GLU A 118 4.50 -9.75 -19.68
CA GLU A 118 3.08 -9.98 -19.42
C GLU A 118 2.61 -9.00 -18.33
N VAL A 119 1.69 -8.09 -18.70
CA VAL A 119 1.26 -7.00 -17.80
C VAL A 119 0.02 -7.37 -16.99
N SER A 120 -0.65 -8.49 -17.28
CA SER A 120 -1.84 -8.89 -16.51
C SER A 120 -2.22 -10.38 -16.63
N ASN A 121 -2.86 -10.92 -15.59
CA ASN A 121 -3.42 -12.28 -15.51
C ASN A 121 -4.76 -12.44 -16.28
N PHE A 122 -5.10 -11.56 -17.22
CA PHE A 122 -6.33 -11.70 -18.01
C PHE A 122 -6.18 -12.77 -19.11
N PRO A 123 -7.24 -13.54 -19.42
CA PRO A 123 -7.20 -14.63 -20.40
C PRO A 123 -6.98 -14.19 -21.85
N TYR A 124 -6.91 -12.87 -22.10
CA TYR A 124 -6.38 -12.29 -23.34
C TYR A 124 -4.98 -11.79 -23.03
N LEU A 125 -3.96 -12.57 -23.38
CA LEU A 125 -2.56 -12.23 -23.15
C LEU A 125 -2.21 -10.91 -23.84
N THR A 126 -2.18 -9.82 -23.07
CA THR A 126 -1.61 -8.54 -23.48
C THR A 126 -0.11 -8.62 -23.25
N THR A 127 0.66 -8.85 -24.31
CA THR A 127 2.13 -8.81 -24.25
C THR A 127 2.61 -7.60 -25.03
N PHE A 128 3.58 -6.86 -24.49
CA PHE A 128 4.36 -5.97 -25.34
C PHE A 128 5.75 -6.56 -25.62
N ARG A 129 6.24 -6.33 -26.84
CA ARG A 129 7.55 -6.76 -27.30
C ARG A 129 8.37 -5.54 -27.70
N LYS A 130 9.64 -5.57 -27.32
CA LYS A 130 10.57 -4.50 -27.64
C LYS A 130 11.52 -4.90 -28.77
N SER A 131 11.86 -3.93 -29.61
CA SER A 131 13.10 -3.94 -30.39
C SER A 131 13.87 -2.64 -30.12
N LEU A 132 15.16 -2.75 -29.78
CA LEU A 132 16.03 -1.59 -29.70
C LEU A 132 16.50 -1.25 -31.12
N LEU A 133 16.28 -0.03 -31.59
CA LEU A 133 16.64 0.34 -32.96
C LEU A 133 18.08 0.84 -33.09
N LYS A 134 18.55 1.69 -32.17
CA LYS A 134 19.91 2.26 -32.12
C LYS A 134 20.14 3.03 -30.81
N TYR A 135 21.36 2.95 -30.27
CA TYR A 135 21.89 3.92 -29.31
C TYR A 135 22.77 4.92 -30.08
N ASN A 136 22.51 6.21 -29.89
CA ASN A 136 23.31 7.27 -30.51
C ASN A 136 24.26 7.88 -29.47
N ASN A 137 25.53 7.49 -29.53
CA ASN A 137 26.58 7.98 -28.62
C ASN A 137 26.78 9.51 -28.71
N VAL A 138 26.42 10.15 -29.82
CA VAL A 138 26.64 11.59 -30.03
C VAL A 138 25.64 12.43 -29.24
N THR A 139 24.37 12.00 -29.21
CA THR A 139 23.26 12.71 -28.55
C THR A 139 22.87 12.11 -27.21
N SER A 140 23.56 11.05 -26.76
CA SER A 140 23.18 10.25 -25.58
C SER A 140 21.68 9.91 -25.60
N SER A 141 21.20 9.44 -26.76
CA SER A 141 19.79 9.12 -26.97
C SER A 141 19.57 7.66 -27.37
N TRP A 142 18.46 7.10 -26.91
CA TRP A 142 18.01 5.74 -27.19
C TRP A 142 16.68 5.78 -27.92
N ASP A 143 16.66 5.21 -29.13
CA ASP A 143 15.42 5.00 -29.88
C ASP A 143 14.80 3.66 -29.47
N LEU A 144 13.62 3.75 -28.87
CA LEU A 144 12.85 2.63 -28.37
C LEU A 144 11.63 2.38 -29.25
N ASN A 145 11.49 1.16 -29.77
CA ASN A 145 10.24 0.65 -30.33
C ASN A 145 9.55 -0.29 -29.36
N VAL A 146 8.34 0.07 -28.93
CA VAL A 146 7.46 -0.78 -28.13
C VAL A 146 6.33 -1.27 -29.01
N THR A 147 6.17 -2.58 -29.12
CA THR A 147 5.07 -3.23 -29.86
C THR A 147 4.04 -3.72 -28.87
N GLY A 148 2.82 -3.18 -28.88
CA GLY A 148 1.69 -3.75 -28.14
C GLY A 148 0.98 -4.79 -28.99
N ASP A 149 0.88 -6.03 -28.50
CA ASP A 149 0.24 -7.15 -29.19
C ASP A 149 -1.09 -7.54 -28.53
N ILE A 150 -2.15 -7.68 -29.33
CA ILE A 150 -3.43 -8.27 -28.93
C ILE A 150 -3.82 -9.31 -29.96
N GLY A 151 -3.67 -10.59 -29.60
CA GLY A 151 -3.93 -11.71 -30.49
C GLY A 151 -3.02 -11.70 -31.72
N LYS A 152 -3.59 -11.44 -32.91
CA LYS A 152 -2.85 -11.35 -34.19
C LYS A 152 -2.54 -9.92 -34.64
N LYS A 153 -2.96 -8.91 -33.87
CA LYS A 153 -2.79 -7.50 -34.19
C LYS A 153 -1.67 -6.92 -33.34
N SER A 154 -0.88 -6.04 -33.94
CA SER A 154 0.23 -5.38 -33.27
C SER A 154 0.30 -3.90 -33.64
N LYS A 155 0.69 -3.07 -32.68
CA LYS A 155 0.98 -1.65 -32.89
C LYS A 155 2.33 -1.29 -32.32
N ILE A 156 3.16 -0.66 -33.14
CA ILE A 156 4.50 -0.21 -32.75
C ILE A 156 4.43 1.29 -32.46
N ILE A 157 4.86 1.69 -31.27
CA ILE A 157 5.11 3.08 -30.91
C ILE A 157 6.63 3.25 -30.79
N SER A 158 7.13 4.27 -31.47
CA SER A 158 8.54 4.68 -31.41
C SER A 158 8.66 5.90 -30.52
N THR A 159 9.62 5.87 -29.60
CA THR A 159 9.94 6.99 -28.72
C THR A 159 11.45 7.11 -28.58
N THR A 160 11.94 8.34 -28.43
CA THR A 160 13.36 8.61 -28.23
C THR A 160 13.56 9.14 -26.82
N PHE A 161 14.37 8.43 -26.03
CA PHE A 161 14.84 8.92 -24.74
C PHE A 161 16.16 9.63 -24.96
N GLN A 162 16.27 10.88 -24.52
CA GLN A 162 17.52 11.64 -24.55
C GLN A 162 17.87 12.06 -23.14
N LEU A 163 19.10 11.80 -22.69
CA LEU A 163 19.60 12.46 -21.48
C LEU A 163 19.78 13.95 -21.78
N PRO A 164 19.35 14.85 -20.89
CA PRO A 164 19.67 16.26 -21.00
C PRO A 164 21.20 16.46 -21.14
N ASP A 165 21.62 17.30 -22.09
CA ASP A 165 23.05 17.56 -22.35
C ASP A 165 23.79 18.12 -21.11
N ASN A 166 23.03 18.67 -20.15
CA ASN A 166 23.51 19.21 -18.87
C ASN A 166 22.92 18.45 -17.66
N LEU A 167 22.71 17.14 -17.77
CA LEU A 167 22.24 16.34 -16.65
C LEU A 167 23.28 16.34 -15.52
N ASP A 168 23.16 17.29 -14.59
CA ASP A 168 23.99 17.36 -13.41
C ASP A 168 23.44 16.40 -12.37
N LEU A 169 24.03 15.20 -12.28
CA LEU A 169 23.67 14.15 -11.31
C LEU A 169 23.63 14.66 -9.86
N VAL A 170 24.26 15.79 -9.55
CA VAL A 170 24.27 16.40 -8.21
C VAL A 170 23.10 17.39 -8.01
N LYS A 171 22.52 17.93 -9.08
CA LYS A 171 21.42 18.92 -9.04
C LYS A 171 20.12 18.43 -9.64
N THR A 172 20.07 17.22 -10.19
CA THR A 172 18.86 16.64 -10.78
C THR A 172 17.74 16.53 -9.76
N THR A 173 16.84 17.50 -9.77
CA THR A 173 15.48 17.35 -9.27
C THR A 173 14.66 16.85 -10.43
N LEU A 174 14.19 15.60 -10.37
CA LEU A 174 13.28 15.05 -11.38
C LEU A 174 11.96 15.84 -11.31
N ILE A 175 11.83 16.86 -12.17
CA ILE A 175 10.53 17.44 -12.48
C ILE A 175 9.85 16.42 -13.39
N SER A 176 8.78 15.80 -12.89
CA SER A 176 7.87 15.00 -13.71
C SER A 176 7.41 15.86 -14.89
N GLY A 177 7.99 15.66 -16.07
CA GLY A 177 7.63 16.38 -17.28
C GLY A 177 6.14 16.19 -17.56
N ASP A 178 5.42 17.30 -17.55
CA ASP A 178 4.07 17.49 -18.06
C ASP A 178 4.03 16.96 -19.49
N GLY A 179 3.54 15.73 -19.66
CA GLY A 179 3.52 15.01 -20.93
C GLY A 179 2.75 15.77 -22.01
N LYS A 180 3.43 16.69 -22.70
CA LYS A 180 2.98 17.22 -23.98
C LYS A 180 3.70 16.44 -25.08
N PRO A 181 3.01 15.54 -25.79
CA PRO A 181 3.56 14.98 -27.00
C PRO A 181 3.70 16.11 -28.03
N THR A 182 4.93 16.53 -28.31
CA THR A 182 5.22 17.37 -29.49
C THR A 182 5.23 16.47 -30.72
N GLY A 183 4.06 16.01 -31.13
CA GLY A 183 3.82 15.49 -32.46
C GLY A 183 3.34 16.64 -33.35
N ILE A 184 4.22 17.16 -34.19
CA ILE A 184 3.81 17.98 -35.33
C ILE A 184 3.21 17.02 -36.35
N ASP A 185 1.88 16.97 -36.42
CA ASP A 185 1.16 16.42 -37.56
C ASP A 185 0.47 17.58 -38.29
N THR A 186 0.87 17.81 -39.54
CA THR A 186 0.48 18.98 -40.33
C THR A 186 -0.90 18.89 -40.98
N GLU A 187 -1.74 17.92 -40.65
CA GLU A 187 -3.10 17.84 -41.23
C GLU A 187 -4.22 17.62 -40.20
N LYS A 188 -4.92 18.72 -39.90
CA LYS A 188 -6.37 18.84 -39.57
C LYS A 188 -6.93 18.12 -38.32
N ASN A 189 -6.92 18.87 -37.21
CA ASN A 189 -8.03 19.17 -36.28
C ASN A 189 -9.16 18.13 -36.05
N LYS A 190 -9.03 17.32 -34.98
CA LYS A 190 -9.86 17.37 -33.76
C LYS A 190 -9.37 16.29 -32.77
N THR A 191 -8.75 16.69 -31.67
CA THR A 191 -8.55 15.80 -30.51
C THR A 191 -9.92 15.56 -29.86
N LEU A 192 -10.38 14.30 -29.87
CA LEU A 192 -11.69 13.90 -29.36
C LEU A 192 -11.67 13.36 -27.94
N PHE A 193 -10.55 13.47 -27.21
CA PHE A 193 -10.46 13.04 -25.83
C PHE A 193 -9.66 14.06 -24.99
N PRO A 194 -10.14 14.39 -23.78
CA PRO A 194 -9.34 15.17 -22.83
C PRO A 194 -8.08 14.37 -22.48
N PRO A 195 -6.94 15.03 -22.25
CA PRO A 195 -5.75 14.37 -21.74
C PRO A 195 -6.11 13.62 -20.46
N PHE A 196 -5.77 12.33 -20.41
CA PHE A 196 -5.82 11.52 -19.20
C PHE A 196 -4.80 12.10 -18.22
N ASN A 197 -5.29 13.01 -17.37
CA ASN A 197 -4.55 13.56 -16.26
C ASN A 197 -4.57 12.51 -15.14
N LEU A 198 -3.75 11.46 -15.29
CA LEU A 198 -3.28 10.73 -14.11
C LEU A 198 -2.42 11.73 -13.35
N GLU A 199 -3.04 12.44 -12.41
CA GLU A 199 -2.33 13.08 -11.33
C GLU A 199 -1.49 12.00 -10.66
N ASN A 200 -0.23 11.92 -11.10
CA ASN A 200 0.86 11.32 -10.37
C ASN A 200 0.95 12.09 -9.05
N THR A 201 0.16 11.67 -8.06
CA THR A 201 0.42 11.94 -6.66
C THR A 201 1.67 11.16 -6.27
N ALA A 202 2.83 11.59 -6.77
CA ALA A 202 4.09 11.25 -6.14
C ALA A 202 3.99 11.75 -4.70
N PHE A 203 4.09 10.84 -3.73
CA PHE A 203 3.95 11.15 -2.30
C PHE A 203 4.91 12.26 -1.82
N SER A 204 6.01 12.50 -2.57
CA SER A 204 6.94 13.62 -2.34
C SER A 204 6.33 15.01 -2.53
N LYS A 205 5.14 15.14 -3.15
CA LYS A 205 4.38 16.41 -3.21
C LYS A 205 3.43 16.62 -2.01
N LEU A 206 3.24 15.63 -1.13
CA LEU A 206 2.19 15.67 -0.09
C LEU A 206 2.68 15.81 1.34
N VAL A 207 4.00 15.79 1.59
CA VAL A 207 4.52 16.01 2.96
C VAL A 207 5.76 16.88 2.90
N PRO A 208 5.64 18.22 3.05
CA PRO A 208 6.80 19.02 3.41
C PRO A 208 7.30 18.54 4.77
N ARG A 209 8.56 18.09 4.86
CA ARG A 209 9.22 17.89 6.15
C ARG A 209 9.07 19.18 6.94
N LEU A 210 8.83 19.07 8.25
CA LEU A 210 8.90 20.24 9.10
C LEU A 210 10.34 20.72 9.07
N THR A 211 10.61 21.75 8.26
CA THR A 211 11.81 22.54 8.45
C THR A 211 11.68 23.12 9.84
N LEU A 212 12.48 22.59 10.77
CA LEU A 212 12.75 23.25 12.04
C LEU A 212 12.99 24.72 11.73
N PRO A 213 12.39 25.65 12.50
CA PRO A 213 12.72 27.06 12.38
C PRO A 213 14.16 27.28 12.89
N THR A 214 15.15 26.84 12.12
CA THR A 214 16.59 27.02 12.34
C THR A 214 16.92 28.51 12.41
N THR A 215 16.15 29.34 11.71
CA THR A 215 16.43 30.75 11.52
C THR A 215 16.06 31.66 12.68
N LYS A 216 15.26 31.24 13.68
CA LYS A 216 14.82 32.20 14.72
C LYS A 216 15.74 32.25 15.92
N TYR A 217 16.16 31.12 16.51
CA TYR A 217 16.91 31.19 17.76
C TYR A 217 18.28 31.87 17.58
N GLU A 218 19.03 31.49 16.54
CA GLU A 218 20.30 32.13 16.18
C GLU A 218 20.14 33.62 15.84
N GLN A 219 19.01 34.06 15.29
CA GLN A 219 18.72 35.48 15.05
C GLN A 219 18.26 36.25 16.30
N ILE A 220 17.71 35.55 17.30
CA ILE A 220 17.23 36.15 18.55
C ILE A 220 18.38 36.34 19.54
N SER A 221 19.33 35.41 19.60
CA SER A 221 20.50 35.45 20.48
C SER A 221 21.24 36.80 20.48
N PRO A 222 21.57 37.42 19.32
CA PRO A 222 22.23 38.74 19.31
C PRO A 222 21.34 39.89 19.83
N LYS A 223 20.01 39.82 19.72
CA LYS A 223 19.11 40.83 20.31
C LYS A 223 19.00 40.70 21.83
N ILE A 224 19.23 39.51 22.40
CA ILE A 224 19.27 39.32 23.85
C ILE A 224 20.48 40.05 24.46
N SER A 225 21.63 40.06 23.76
CA SER A 225 22.81 40.83 24.21
C SER A 225 22.63 42.34 24.17
N GLU A 226 21.70 42.84 23.36
CA GLU A 226 21.38 44.28 23.24
C GLU A 226 20.37 44.76 24.29
N CYS A 227 19.90 43.87 25.16
CA CYS A 227 18.99 44.18 26.25
C CYS A 227 19.58 45.30 27.12
N PRO A 228 19.09 46.56 26.99
CA PRO A 228 19.76 47.70 27.57
C PRO A 228 19.72 47.58 29.08
N GLU A 229 20.84 47.85 29.76
CA GLU A 229 20.92 47.93 31.22
C GLU A 229 20.17 49.15 31.78
N LYS A 230 18.97 49.45 31.27
CA LYS A 230 18.14 50.51 31.82
C LYS A 230 17.55 50.03 33.14
N ASP A 231 17.99 50.70 34.19
CA ASP A 231 17.51 50.59 35.55
C ASP A 231 15.97 50.76 35.61
N THR A 232 15.30 49.81 36.25
CA THR A 232 13.87 49.48 36.08
C THR A 232 12.87 50.50 36.64
N ASP A 233 13.32 51.66 37.13
CA ASP A 233 12.49 52.53 37.96
C ASP A 233 11.94 53.80 37.27
N THR A 234 12.34 54.13 36.03
CA THR A 234 11.95 55.40 35.38
C THR A 234 10.90 55.28 34.27
N GLY A 235 9.79 54.60 34.58
CA GLY A 235 8.41 55.04 34.27
C GLY A 235 7.91 55.28 32.83
N ASN A 236 8.71 55.27 31.76
CA ASN A 236 8.22 55.55 30.41
C ASN A 236 8.08 54.28 29.55
N VAL A 237 6.87 53.72 29.60
CA VAL A 237 6.50 52.42 29.04
C VAL A 237 5.92 52.59 27.64
N ASN A 238 6.74 53.02 26.68
CA ASN A 238 6.37 53.09 25.25
C ASN A 238 7.20 52.12 24.39
N GLU A 239 8.00 51.25 25.01
CA GLU A 239 8.90 50.36 24.28
C GLU A 239 8.27 48.96 24.13
N GLU A 240 8.34 48.40 22.93
CA GLU A 240 7.84 47.06 22.56
C GLU A 240 8.60 45.91 23.23
N PHE A 241 9.66 46.22 24.00
CA PHE A 241 10.64 45.28 24.55
C PHE A 241 10.78 45.48 26.06
N TYR A 242 10.63 44.40 26.82
CA TYR A 242 10.85 44.37 28.27
C TYR A 242 11.88 43.31 28.64
N CYS A 243 12.90 43.73 29.37
CA CYS A 243 13.98 42.87 29.84
C CYS A 243 13.88 42.62 31.34
N TYR A 244 14.15 41.39 31.78
CA TYR A 244 14.12 41.03 33.19
C TYR A 244 15.30 40.12 33.59
N LYS A 245 16.06 40.55 34.61
CA LYS A 245 17.29 39.88 35.09
C LYS A 245 17.11 39.14 36.45
N SER A 246 16.04 39.39 37.21
CA SER A 246 15.82 38.81 38.56
C SER A 246 14.63 37.85 38.58
N ASN A 247 14.22 37.33 39.76
CA ASN A 247 13.02 36.48 39.85
C ASN A 247 11.75 37.28 39.49
N LEU A 248 11.02 36.83 38.46
CA LEU A 248 9.75 37.43 38.01
C LEU A 248 8.60 37.05 38.96
N ASN A 249 8.20 37.97 39.84
CA ASN A 249 6.95 37.84 40.58
C ASN A 249 5.95 38.90 40.10
N PHE A 250 4.99 38.49 39.26
CA PHE A 250 3.99 39.39 38.67
C PHE A 250 2.76 39.62 39.54
N SER A 251 2.69 39.03 40.73
CA SER A 251 1.48 39.00 41.56
C SER A 251 0.83 40.36 41.88
N ASN A 252 1.52 41.49 41.71
CA ASN A 252 0.99 42.84 41.99
C ASN A 252 1.16 43.89 40.86
N ASN A 253 1.57 43.52 39.64
CA ASN A 253 1.95 44.50 38.61
C ASN A 253 0.87 44.75 37.53
N ASN A 254 -0.17 45.52 37.88
CA ASN A 254 -1.21 46.02 36.96
C ASN A 254 -0.65 46.85 35.76
N LYS A 255 0.65 47.20 35.76
CA LYS A 255 1.28 47.99 34.70
C LYS A 255 1.41 47.23 33.38
N LEU A 256 1.64 45.91 33.41
CA LEU A 256 1.88 45.11 32.20
C LEU A 256 0.59 44.77 31.44
N GLU A 257 -0.55 44.73 32.12
CA GLU A 257 -1.84 44.53 31.49
C GLU A 257 -2.23 45.66 30.51
N LYS A 258 -1.54 46.82 30.57
CA LYS A 258 -1.79 47.95 29.67
C LYS A 258 -0.96 47.94 28.39
N ILE A 259 0.13 47.18 28.34
CA ILE A 259 1.03 47.17 27.18
C ILE A 259 0.47 46.21 26.14
N ILE A 260 0.13 46.71 24.95
CA ILE A 260 -0.34 45.88 23.82
C ILE A 260 0.89 45.34 23.09
N ASN A 261 0.90 44.05 22.74
CA ASN A 261 1.97 43.37 21.99
C ASN A 261 3.35 43.32 22.69
N LEU A 262 3.35 43.03 23.99
CA LEU A 262 4.58 42.95 24.79
C LEU A 262 5.51 41.84 24.29
N ASN A 263 6.79 42.16 24.04
CA ASN A 263 7.86 41.18 23.91
C ASN A 263 8.68 41.15 25.20
N LEU A 264 8.72 40.01 25.89
CA LEU A 264 9.38 39.86 27.18
C LEU A 264 10.64 38.99 27.03
N TYR A 265 11.78 39.48 27.53
CA TYR A 265 13.08 38.83 27.49
C TYR A 265 13.55 38.53 28.91
N TYR A 266 13.84 37.27 29.18
CA TYR A 266 14.33 36.81 30.48
C TYR A 266 15.77 36.28 30.39
N THR A 267 16.66 36.88 31.17
CA THR A 267 18.08 36.48 31.26
C THR A 267 18.50 36.14 32.69
N GLY A 268 17.54 35.97 33.61
CA GLY A 268 17.83 35.78 35.03
C GLY A 268 18.54 34.47 35.36
N SER A 269 19.15 34.42 36.55
CA SER A 269 20.09 33.36 36.93
C SER A 269 19.44 32.06 37.42
N SER A 270 18.18 32.08 37.86
CA SER A 270 17.46 30.95 38.47
C SER A 270 16.18 30.56 37.72
N ASP A 271 15.66 29.35 38.00
CA ASP A 271 14.36 28.89 37.52
C ASP A 271 13.27 29.90 37.91
N ILE A 272 12.56 30.45 36.92
CA ILE A 272 11.44 31.33 37.19
C ILE A 272 10.28 30.49 37.67
N GLY A 273 9.81 30.71 38.90
CA GLY A 273 8.44 30.42 39.28
C GLY A 273 7.56 31.59 38.85
N ILE A 274 6.90 31.51 37.69
CA ILE A 274 5.93 32.55 37.31
C ILE A 274 4.70 32.36 38.19
N ILE A 275 4.50 33.27 39.14
CA ILE A 275 3.37 33.27 40.06
C ILE A 275 2.32 34.29 39.56
N ASN A 276 1.25 33.77 38.99
CA ASN A 276 -0.05 34.40 38.75
C ASN A 276 -0.01 35.67 37.87
N SER A 277 0.05 35.50 36.54
CA SER A 277 0.01 36.62 35.59
C SER A 277 -0.95 36.36 34.44
N ASN A 278 -1.92 37.26 34.26
CA ASN A 278 -2.71 37.36 33.04
C ASN A 278 -1.84 38.00 31.95
N PHE A 279 -1.16 37.19 31.13
CA PHE A 279 -0.40 37.65 29.98
C PHE A 279 -1.28 37.89 28.74
N LYS A 280 -2.41 38.60 28.92
CA LYS A 280 -3.39 38.83 27.86
C LYS A 280 -2.85 39.60 26.64
N ASN A 281 -1.72 40.29 26.79
CA ASN A 281 -1.12 41.09 25.72
C ASN A 281 0.29 40.65 25.31
N LEU A 282 0.77 39.51 25.83
CA LEU A 282 2.08 38.98 25.48
C LEU A 282 2.06 38.51 24.03
N ASN A 283 3.02 38.97 23.24
CA ASN A 283 3.20 38.56 21.85
C ASN A 283 4.33 37.53 21.75
N ASN A 284 5.50 37.86 22.28
CA ASN A 284 6.63 36.95 22.33
C ASN A 284 7.26 36.91 23.73
N PHE A 285 7.71 35.72 24.13
CA PHE A 285 8.47 35.48 25.34
C PHE A 285 9.76 34.75 25.00
N PHE A 286 10.88 35.37 25.33
CA PHE A 286 12.21 34.85 25.08
C PHE A 286 12.89 34.60 26.43
N ALA A 287 13.54 33.46 26.56
CA ALA A 287 14.32 33.16 27.74
C ALA A 287 15.62 32.45 27.39
N ASP A 288 16.69 32.89 28.04
CA ASP A 288 18.02 32.34 27.85
C ASP A 288 18.33 31.14 28.77
N LYS A 289 17.35 30.72 29.58
CA LYS A 289 17.46 29.57 30.49
C LYS A 289 16.14 28.81 30.58
N SER A 290 16.17 27.72 31.35
CA SER A 290 14.98 26.95 31.72
C SER A 290 13.93 27.79 32.46
N ILE A 291 12.66 27.45 32.26
CA ILE A 291 11.49 28.12 32.84
C ILE A 291 10.53 27.09 33.40
N ASN A 292 9.97 27.38 34.57
CA ASN A 292 8.93 26.57 35.18
C ASN A 292 7.69 27.40 35.54
N ILE A 293 6.67 27.37 34.70
CA ILE A 293 5.39 28.05 34.95
C ILE A 293 4.56 27.21 35.92
N THR A 294 4.49 27.63 37.18
CA THR A 294 3.80 26.88 38.25
C THR A 294 2.35 27.31 38.49
N THR A 295 1.86 28.32 37.78
CA THR A 295 0.51 28.88 37.94
C THR A 295 -0.21 28.99 36.60
N ASN A 296 -1.54 29.16 36.64
CA ASN A 296 -2.35 29.36 35.44
C ASN A 296 -1.84 30.56 34.62
N ALA A 297 -1.41 30.29 33.39
CA ALA A 297 -1.06 31.33 32.43
C ALA A 297 -2.22 31.52 31.44
N ASN A 298 -2.96 32.62 31.59
CA ASN A 298 -3.92 33.03 30.58
C ASN A 298 -3.17 33.89 29.54
N THR A 299 -3.04 33.38 28.32
CA THR A 299 -2.26 34.06 27.27
C THR A 299 -3.14 34.43 26.10
N LYS A 300 -2.68 35.40 25.31
CA LYS A 300 -3.35 35.76 24.06
C LYS A 300 -3.14 34.65 23.04
N SER A 301 -4.09 34.49 22.13
CA SER A 301 -3.82 33.81 20.87
C SER A 301 -2.63 34.46 20.14
N ASN A 302 -1.86 33.66 19.41
CA ASN A 302 -0.64 34.04 18.70
C ASN A 302 0.57 34.38 19.60
N THR A 303 0.59 33.93 20.85
CA THR A 303 1.78 34.11 21.71
C THR A 303 2.88 33.13 21.29
N SER A 304 4.13 33.60 21.16
CA SER A 304 5.27 32.71 20.91
C SER A 304 6.23 32.66 22.10
N TYR A 305 6.66 31.47 22.48
CA TYR A 305 7.64 31.20 23.54
C TYR A 305 8.90 30.62 22.89
N PHE A 306 10.06 31.18 23.20
CA PHE A 306 11.37 30.75 22.70
C PHE A 306 12.35 30.61 23.86
N ILE A 307 12.77 29.38 24.15
CA ILE A 307 13.42 29.03 25.42
C ILE A 307 14.74 28.29 25.17
N ASN A 308 15.83 28.86 25.69
CA ASN A 308 17.18 28.31 25.65
C ASN A 308 17.44 27.31 26.79
N GLY A 309 16.54 26.35 26.98
CA GLY A 309 16.57 25.47 28.14
C GLY A 309 15.33 24.59 28.20
N ASP A 310 15.05 24.08 29.39
CA ASP A 310 13.86 23.28 29.63
C ASP A 310 12.65 24.19 29.91
N PHE A 311 11.51 23.87 29.31
CA PHE A 311 10.22 24.47 29.64
C PHE A 311 9.37 23.48 30.41
N SER A 312 8.94 23.85 31.61
CA SER A 312 7.99 23.10 32.41
C SER A 312 6.78 23.96 32.72
N MET A 313 5.60 23.38 32.68
CA MET A 313 4.37 24.05 33.05
C MET A 313 3.50 23.10 33.88
N SER A 314 3.18 23.51 35.11
CA SER A 314 2.44 22.68 36.06
C SER A 314 0.92 22.93 36.03
N GLU A 315 0.49 24.04 35.44
CA GLU A 315 -0.91 24.44 35.33
C GLU A 315 -1.35 24.60 33.86
N PRO A 316 -2.66 24.55 33.52
CA PRO A 316 -3.14 24.73 32.16
C PRO A 316 -2.71 26.07 31.54
N LEU A 317 -2.32 26.03 30.26
CA LEU A 317 -2.22 27.22 29.42
C LEU A 317 -3.60 27.48 28.82
N ASN A 318 -4.27 28.54 29.27
CA ASN A 318 -5.58 28.91 28.73
C ASN A 318 -5.40 29.90 27.56
N SER A 319 -6.11 29.66 26.46
CA SER A 319 -6.21 30.54 25.27
C SER A 319 -4.94 30.65 24.40
N SER A 320 -4.40 29.52 23.96
CA SER A 320 -3.16 29.43 23.18
C SER A 320 -3.35 29.18 21.67
N SER A 321 -4.48 29.60 21.10
CA SER A 321 -4.70 29.40 19.66
C SER A 321 -3.63 30.12 18.83
N ASN A 322 -3.11 29.49 17.78
CA ASN A 322 -2.01 30.00 16.93
C ASN A 322 -0.69 30.27 17.67
N SER A 323 -0.50 29.76 18.88
CA SER A 323 0.72 30.00 19.66
C SER A 323 1.87 29.09 19.23
N THR A 324 3.10 29.55 19.38
CA THR A 324 4.32 28.74 19.17
C THR A 324 5.04 28.54 20.49
N LEU A 325 5.46 27.32 20.80
CA LEU A 325 6.32 26.99 21.93
C LEU A 325 7.57 26.30 21.40
N HIS A 326 8.72 26.94 21.53
CA HIS A 326 10.00 26.41 21.06
C HIS A 326 10.99 26.37 22.23
N SER A 327 11.56 25.20 22.49
CA SER A 327 12.58 24.97 23.52
C SER A 327 13.72 24.14 22.95
N ILE A 328 14.97 24.53 23.16
CA ILE A 328 16.11 23.64 22.82
C ILE A 328 16.25 22.49 23.84
N GLY A 329 15.67 22.65 25.03
CA GLY A 329 15.61 21.63 26.07
C GLY A 329 14.33 20.82 26.02
N ASN A 330 13.99 20.21 27.15
CA ASN A 330 12.78 19.44 27.32
C ASN A 330 11.56 20.35 27.46
N ILE A 331 10.40 19.91 26.97
CA ILE A 331 9.10 20.53 27.23
C ILE A 331 8.28 19.57 28.09
N THR A 332 7.80 20.03 29.25
CA THR A 332 6.93 19.25 30.15
C THR A 332 5.63 20.01 30.41
N LEU A 333 4.51 19.45 29.98
CA LEU A 333 3.16 19.98 30.20
C LEU A 333 2.42 19.06 31.17
N LYS A 334 2.35 19.42 32.45
CA LYS A 334 1.75 18.54 33.47
C LYS A 334 0.22 18.55 33.44
N LYS A 335 -0.38 19.66 33.02
CA LYS A 335 -1.82 19.78 32.86
C LYS A 335 -2.19 20.09 31.42
N ALA A 336 -3.42 19.73 31.04
CA ALA A 336 -3.90 19.91 29.68
C ALA A 336 -3.84 21.38 29.25
N ILE A 337 -3.43 21.63 28.00
CA ILE A 337 -3.62 22.94 27.38
C ILE A 337 -5.05 23.00 26.86
N ASN A 338 -5.86 23.86 27.47
CA ASN A 338 -7.23 24.05 27.04
C ASN A 338 -7.26 24.75 25.68
N ASN A 339 -7.90 24.12 24.69
CA ASN A 339 -8.10 24.64 23.32
C ASN A 339 -6.81 24.81 22.49
N MET A 340 -5.99 23.77 22.34
CA MET A 340 -4.91 23.76 21.33
C MET A 340 -5.49 23.76 19.91
N THR A 341 -5.67 24.95 19.33
CA THR A 341 -5.99 25.12 17.92
C THR A 341 -4.83 25.84 17.25
N ASN A 342 -4.26 25.28 16.18
CA ASN A 342 -3.13 25.87 15.44
C ASN A 342 -1.86 26.07 16.28
N MET A 343 -1.65 25.25 17.32
CA MET A 343 -0.45 25.37 18.17
C MET A 343 0.75 24.73 17.46
N LYS A 344 1.93 25.34 17.62
CA LYS A 344 3.21 24.76 17.17
C LYS A 344 4.10 24.50 18.38
N ILE A 345 4.57 23.27 18.57
CA ILE A 345 5.43 22.88 19.68
C ILE A 345 6.71 22.26 19.12
N TYR A 346 7.86 22.81 19.49
CA TYR A 346 9.17 22.38 19.02
C TYR A 346 10.09 22.13 20.22
N SER A 347 10.64 20.92 20.29
CA SER A 347 11.70 20.58 21.25
C SER A 347 12.85 19.87 20.55
N GLU A 348 14.09 20.30 20.78
CA GLU A 348 15.26 19.55 20.29
C GLU A 348 15.57 18.30 21.16
N LYS A 349 14.92 18.19 22.33
CA LYS A 349 15.02 17.04 23.23
C LYS A 349 13.67 16.34 23.36
N LYS A 350 13.07 16.34 24.54
CA LYS A 350 11.87 15.55 24.83
C LYS A 350 10.64 16.42 25.05
N ILE A 351 9.51 16.04 24.48
CA ILE A 351 8.18 16.57 24.88
C ILE A 351 7.47 15.55 25.77
N THR A 352 7.03 15.98 26.94
CA THR A 352 6.26 15.16 27.88
C THR A 352 4.93 15.84 28.20
N THR A 353 3.83 15.11 28.12
CA THR A 353 2.51 15.58 28.58
C THR A 353 1.91 14.56 29.54
N LEU A 354 1.32 15.02 30.65
CA LEU A 354 0.79 14.12 31.70
C LEU A 354 -0.72 13.99 31.68
N GLU A 355 -1.44 14.98 31.15
CA GLU A 355 -2.91 14.96 31.06
C GLU A 355 -3.39 14.94 29.60
N PRO A 356 -4.53 14.29 29.29
CA PRO A 356 -5.09 14.30 27.95
C PRO A 356 -5.41 15.70 27.43
N PHE A 357 -5.21 15.96 26.14
CA PHE A 357 -5.59 17.24 25.52
C PHE A 357 -6.09 17.06 24.08
N PRO A 358 -7.03 17.91 23.62
CA PRO A 358 -7.43 17.92 22.22
C PRO A 358 -6.35 18.60 21.36
N ALA A 359 -6.06 18.06 20.18
CA ALA A 359 -5.10 18.60 19.23
C ALA A 359 -5.78 18.87 17.88
N LYS A 360 -6.07 20.15 17.60
CA LYS A 360 -6.59 20.58 16.30
C LYS A 360 -5.57 21.47 15.61
N ASN A 361 -5.21 21.14 14.37
CA ASN A 361 -4.18 21.83 13.61
C ASN A 361 -2.86 21.94 14.41
N LEU A 362 -2.52 20.92 15.22
CA LEU A 362 -1.28 20.89 16.00
C LEU A 362 -0.10 20.63 15.06
N THR A 363 0.98 21.37 15.23
CA THR A 363 2.29 21.03 14.68
C THR A 363 3.20 20.69 15.85
N LEU A 364 3.71 19.47 15.93
CA LEU A 364 4.61 19.05 16.99
C LEU A 364 5.87 18.45 16.39
N TYR A 365 7.02 18.91 16.87
CA TYR A 365 8.31 18.32 16.57
C TYR A 365 9.07 18.06 17.87
N ALA A 366 9.63 16.86 18.00
CA ALA A 366 10.50 16.53 19.13
C ALA A 366 11.57 15.51 18.73
N ASN A 367 12.69 15.49 19.45
CA ASN A 367 13.62 14.37 19.32
C ASN A 367 13.04 13.10 19.99
N ASN A 368 12.43 13.22 21.16
CA ASN A 368 11.71 12.14 21.84
C ASN A 368 10.36 12.61 22.38
N THR A 369 9.40 11.71 22.56
CA THR A 369 8.12 12.07 23.20
C THR A 369 7.60 11.05 24.20
N GLN A 370 6.87 11.58 25.18
CA GLN A 370 5.99 10.81 26.06
C GLN A 370 4.69 11.61 26.20
N LEU A 371 3.76 11.34 25.30
CA LEU A 371 2.48 12.04 25.26
C LEU A 371 1.42 11.22 25.98
N SER A 372 0.69 11.88 26.87
CA SER A 372 -0.64 11.48 27.33
C SER A 372 -1.62 11.32 26.16
N THR A 373 -2.86 10.91 26.44
CA THR A 373 -3.89 10.73 25.41
C THR A 373 -4.14 12.00 24.61
N LEU A 374 -4.01 11.93 23.28
CA LEU A 374 -4.47 12.97 22.37
C LEU A 374 -5.97 12.77 22.14
N ASN A 375 -6.82 13.55 22.81
CA ASN A 375 -8.28 13.35 22.79
C ASN A 375 -8.85 13.36 21.36
N SER A 376 -8.31 14.20 20.49
CA SER A 376 -8.53 14.20 19.04
C SER A 376 -7.26 14.69 18.37
N LEU A 377 -7.00 14.23 17.15
CA LEU A 377 -5.93 14.72 16.31
C LEU A 377 -6.53 15.07 14.94
N THR A 378 -6.81 16.35 14.68
CA THR A 378 -7.44 16.78 13.42
C THR A 378 -6.54 17.73 12.67
N ASN A 379 -6.30 17.52 11.37
CA ASN A 379 -5.42 18.34 10.52
C ASN A 379 -4.04 18.63 11.15
N SER A 380 -3.51 17.69 11.91
CA SER A 380 -2.30 17.91 12.71
C SER A 380 -1.11 17.15 12.13
N LEU A 381 0.09 17.64 12.42
CA LEU A 381 1.35 17.08 11.98
C LEU A 381 2.26 16.87 13.20
N ILE A 382 2.68 15.64 13.43
CA ILE A 382 3.58 15.26 14.52
C ILE A 382 4.79 14.57 13.90
N GLU A 383 6.00 15.08 14.15
CA GLU A 383 7.26 14.50 13.69
C GLU A 383 8.21 14.26 14.88
N ILE A 384 8.61 13.00 15.08
CA ILE A 384 9.50 12.59 16.18
C ILE A 384 10.77 11.95 15.60
N GLU A 385 11.96 12.39 15.99
CA GLU A 385 13.20 11.91 15.35
C GLU A 385 13.73 10.57 15.89
N ASN A 386 13.41 10.24 17.15
CA ASN A 386 13.80 9.00 17.81
C ASN A 386 12.58 8.32 18.47
N GLN A 387 12.53 8.25 19.81
CA GLN A 387 11.54 7.43 20.50
C GLN A 387 10.25 8.19 20.77
N ALA A 388 9.12 7.54 20.55
CA ALA A 388 7.82 8.11 20.85
C ALA A 388 6.95 7.16 21.66
N LYS A 389 6.37 7.68 22.74
CA LYS A 389 5.36 6.97 23.53
C LYS A 389 4.06 7.77 23.58
N PHE A 390 2.94 7.13 23.25
CA PHE A 390 1.60 7.71 23.28
C PHE A 390 0.68 6.88 24.17
N GLU A 391 0.08 7.49 25.18
CA GLU A 391 -0.93 6.83 26.04
C GLU A 391 -2.30 6.66 25.34
N GLY A 392 -2.46 7.18 24.12
CA GLY A 392 -3.59 6.87 23.24
C GLY A 392 -3.96 8.01 22.28
N ILE A 393 -4.72 7.67 21.23
CA ILE A 393 -5.42 8.65 20.37
C ILE A 393 -6.92 8.43 20.53
N GLY A 394 -7.53 9.34 21.30
CA GLY A 394 -8.76 9.16 22.06
C GLY A 394 -10.05 9.08 21.26
N SER A 395 -10.31 9.97 20.30
CA SER A 395 -11.57 9.94 19.53
C SER A 395 -11.34 9.58 18.08
N SER A 396 -10.41 10.28 17.44
CA SER A 396 -10.08 10.13 16.04
C SER A 396 -8.77 10.84 15.71
N MET A 397 -8.07 10.29 14.73
CA MET A 397 -7.01 10.91 13.96
C MET A 397 -7.57 11.17 12.57
N ASP A 398 -7.86 12.42 12.24
CA ASP A 398 -8.56 12.83 11.03
C ASP A 398 -7.70 13.80 10.21
N ASN A 399 -7.47 13.47 8.94
CA ASN A 399 -6.60 14.23 8.03
C ASN A 399 -5.28 14.66 8.69
N SER A 400 -4.69 13.78 9.49
CA SER A 400 -3.52 14.08 10.31
C SER A 400 -2.37 13.15 9.99
N GLN A 401 -1.17 13.55 10.40
CA GLN A 401 0.05 12.81 10.13
C GLN A 401 0.87 12.66 11.41
N ILE A 402 1.33 11.44 11.68
CA ILE A 402 2.33 11.13 12.69
C ILE A 402 3.48 10.44 11.97
N GLN A 403 4.67 11.01 12.07
CA GLN A 403 5.90 10.45 11.55
C GLN A 403 6.90 10.27 12.69
N ILE A 404 7.43 9.06 12.83
CA ILE A 404 8.45 8.72 13.81
C ILE A 404 9.65 8.17 13.04
N ASN A 405 10.70 8.98 12.97
CA ASN A 405 11.95 8.63 12.33
C ASN A 405 12.84 7.85 13.30
N ASN A 406 13.91 7.28 12.75
CA ASN A 406 14.99 6.66 13.51
C ASN A 406 16.28 7.32 13.05
N ALA A 407 16.53 8.54 13.51
CA ALA A 407 17.72 9.30 13.14
C ALA A 407 19.01 8.55 13.55
N ASN A 408 18.97 7.78 14.64
CA ASN A 408 20.09 6.99 15.13
C ASN A 408 20.14 5.56 14.55
N LYS A 409 20.16 5.45 13.21
CA LYS A 409 20.15 4.17 12.45
C LYS A 409 21.22 3.16 12.91
N SER A 410 22.33 3.59 13.48
CA SER A 410 23.49 2.72 13.77
C SER A 410 23.28 1.69 14.88
N ASN A 411 22.29 1.85 15.76
CA ASN A 411 22.20 1.03 16.99
C ASN A 411 20.97 0.12 17.09
N TYR A 412 20.02 0.19 16.16
CA TYR A 412 18.70 -0.44 16.36
C TYR A 412 18.34 -1.61 15.45
N THR A 413 19.16 -1.94 14.44
CA THR A 413 18.81 -3.03 13.50
C THR A 413 18.67 -4.40 14.16
N ASN A 414 19.27 -4.62 15.35
CA ASN A 414 19.13 -5.85 16.14
C ASN A 414 18.45 -5.63 17.50
N SER A 415 17.95 -4.43 17.78
CA SER A 415 17.36 -4.13 19.09
C SER A 415 15.91 -4.57 19.14
N THR A 416 15.55 -5.31 20.19
CA THR A 416 14.16 -5.67 20.52
C THR A 416 13.35 -4.48 21.04
N ALA A 417 13.99 -3.33 21.25
CA ALA A 417 13.31 -2.13 21.71
C ALA A 417 12.40 -1.55 20.62
N TYR A 418 11.21 -1.12 21.04
CA TYR A 418 10.25 -0.43 20.19
C TYR A 418 10.66 1.03 20.05
N LEU A 419 10.66 1.53 18.81
CA LEU A 419 10.86 2.95 18.50
C LEU A 419 9.59 3.75 18.83
N ALA A 420 8.42 3.14 18.56
CA ALA A 420 7.13 3.72 18.84
C ALA A 420 6.28 2.79 19.70
N GLU A 421 5.77 3.33 20.80
CA GLU A 421 4.79 2.68 21.66
C GLU A 421 3.50 3.49 21.65
N PHE A 422 2.41 2.89 21.18
CA PHE A 422 1.07 3.46 21.28
C PHE A 422 0.26 2.58 22.22
N LYS A 423 -0.53 3.20 23.09
CA LYS A 423 -1.48 2.41 23.89
C LYS A 423 -2.64 1.93 23.03
N TYR A 424 -3.34 2.87 22.38
CA TYR A 424 -4.43 2.57 21.47
C TYR A 424 -4.68 3.67 20.43
N PHE A 425 -5.37 3.31 19.35
CA PHE A 425 -5.99 4.24 18.40
C PHE A 425 -7.49 3.93 18.32
N ASN A 426 -8.35 4.90 18.59
CA ASN A 426 -9.79 4.70 18.36
C ASN A 426 -10.11 4.72 16.87
N LYS A 427 -9.74 5.78 16.16
CA LYS A 427 -9.97 5.87 14.71
C LYS A 427 -8.82 6.56 14.01
N ILE A 428 -8.45 6.05 12.84
CA ILE A 428 -7.54 6.69 11.89
C ILE A 428 -8.33 6.86 10.59
N THR A 429 -8.75 8.08 10.27
CA THR A 429 -9.68 8.35 9.16
C THR A 429 -9.26 9.53 8.29
N ASN A 430 -9.97 9.72 7.17
CA ASN A 430 -9.85 10.89 6.29
C ASN A 430 -8.43 11.12 5.77
N ASN A 431 -7.84 10.13 5.12
CA ASN A 431 -6.47 10.15 4.58
C ASN A 431 -5.38 10.39 5.65
N SER A 432 -5.64 10.02 6.91
CA SER A 432 -4.62 10.13 7.95
C SER A 432 -3.49 9.14 7.73
N THR A 433 -2.29 9.49 8.19
CA THR A 433 -1.11 8.64 8.03
C THR A 433 -0.33 8.52 9.34
N VAL A 434 -0.10 7.29 9.78
CA VAL A 434 0.87 6.96 10.83
C VAL A 434 2.05 6.27 10.16
N LYS A 435 3.25 6.81 10.33
CA LYS A 435 4.48 6.29 9.73
C LYS A 435 5.55 6.11 10.80
N VAL A 436 6.07 4.91 10.94
CA VAL A 436 7.13 4.58 11.91
C VAL A 436 8.30 3.91 11.23
N ASN A 437 9.50 4.47 11.39
CA ASN A 437 10.73 3.92 10.84
C ASN A 437 11.46 2.99 11.82
N GLY A 438 10.75 2.01 12.37
CA GLY A 438 11.31 1.03 13.31
C GLY A 438 10.25 0.14 13.91
N ASN A 439 10.66 -0.69 14.88
CA ASN A 439 9.76 -1.58 15.61
C ASN A 439 8.67 -0.78 16.33
N THR A 440 7.42 -1.20 16.17
CA THR A 440 6.24 -0.54 16.71
C THR A 440 5.44 -1.50 17.59
N MET A 441 5.00 -1.01 18.74
CA MET A 441 4.07 -1.72 19.61
C MET A 441 2.80 -0.90 19.80
N VAL A 442 1.65 -1.53 19.60
CA VAL A 442 0.36 -1.06 20.10
C VAL A 442 -0.01 -1.95 21.29
N THR A 443 -0.18 -1.43 22.50
CA THR A 443 -0.34 -2.29 23.69
C THR A 443 -1.76 -2.80 23.90
N ASP A 444 -2.76 -2.02 23.48
CA ASP A 444 -4.17 -2.35 23.70
C ASP A 444 -4.87 -2.67 22.38
N TYR A 445 -5.06 -1.69 21.49
CA TYR A 445 -5.79 -1.90 20.22
C TYR A 445 -5.67 -0.79 19.17
N ILE A 446 -5.99 -1.15 17.93
CA ILE A 446 -6.42 -0.22 16.88
C ILE A 446 -7.88 -0.52 16.57
N ASP A 447 -8.82 0.38 16.88
CA ASP A 447 -10.23 0.08 16.65
C ASP A 447 -10.53 0.18 15.14
N THR A 448 -10.44 1.37 14.52
CA THR A 448 -10.72 1.51 13.07
C THR A 448 -9.63 2.24 12.31
N ILE A 449 -9.26 1.72 11.13
CA ILE A 449 -8.50 2.43 10.09
C ILE A 449 -9.40 2.54 8.85
N ASP A 450 -9.78 3.75 8.45
CA ASP A 450 -10.78 3.99 7.42
C ASP A 450 -10.46 5.20 6.52
N GLY A 451 -11.23 5.39 5.45
CA GLY A 451 -11.18 6.59 4.62
C GLY A 451 -9.81 6.81 3.96
N LYS A 452 -9.28 5.76 3.32
CA LYS A 452 -7.97 5.74 2.63
C LYS A 452 -6.79 6.13 3.52
N SER A 453 -6.88 5.81 4.81
CA SER A 453 -5.81 6.10 5.77
C SER A 453 -4.69 5.07 5.69
N ASN A 454 -3.51 5.44 6.17
CA ASN A 454 -2.31 4.63 6.09
C ASN A 454 -1.70 4.38 7.48
N PHE A 455 -1.36 3.12 7.77
CA PHE A 455 -0.58 2.73 8.94
C PHE A 455 0.66 1.96 8.47
N LEU A 456 1.81 2.64 8.49
CA LEU A 456 3.02 2.23 7.80
C LEU A 456 4.15 2.01 8.81
N VAL A 457 4.65 0.78 8.89
CA VAL A 457 5.71 0.38 9.83
C VAL A 457 6.89 -0.22 9.07
N ASN A 458 8.05 0.43 9.14
CA ASN A 458 9.30 -0.10 8.62
C ASN A 458 10.12 -0.77 9.72
N GLY A 459 9.61 -1.92 10.15
CA GLY A 459 10.09 -2.72 11.26
C GLY A 459 9.04 -3.76 11.62
N ASN A 460 9.17 -4.37 12.79
CA ASN A 460 8.16 -5.29 13.31
C ASN A 460 6.97 -4.52 13.90
N LEU A 461 5.76 -5.08 13.79
CA LEU A 461 4.57 -4.59 14.47
C LEU A 461 4.03 -5.65 15.43
N THR A 462 3.85 -5.27 16.70
CA THR A 462 3.05 -6.03 17.66
C THR A 462 1.79 -5.24 18.01
N ASN A 463 0.61 -5.79 17.74
CA ASN A 463 -0.67 -5.17 18.10
C ASN A 463 -1.69 -6.24 18.53
N PRO A 464 -2.20 -6.26 19.78
CA PRO A 464 -3.15 -7.27 20.24
C PRO A 464 -4.31 -7.52 19.29
N TYR A 465 -4.98 -6.46 18.81
CA TYR A 465 -6.04 -6.59 17.84
C TYR A 465 -6.31 -5.33 17.01
N THR A 466 -6.89 -5.54 15.83
CA THR A 466 -7.47 -4.49 15.00
C THR A 466 -8.94 -4.80 14.74
N ASN A 467 -9.89 -3.93 15.11
CA ASN A 467 -11.30 -4.24 14.83
C ASN A 467 -11.61 -4.10 13.33
N LYS A 468 -11.18 -3.01 12.70
CA LYS A 468 -11.56 -2.75 11.31
C LYS A 468 -10.49 -2.04 10.48
N ILE A 469 -10.27 -2.53 9.26
CA ILE A 469 -9.51 -1.85 8.19
C ILE A 469 -10.45 -1.70 6.98
N SER A 470 -10.82 -0.48 6.60
CA SER A 470 -11.83 -0.22 5.57
C SER A 470 -11.58 1.00 4.68
N GLY A 471 -12.46 1.19 3.70
CA GLY A 471 -12.51 2.42 2.90
C GLY A 471 -11.25 2.66 2.06
N GLY A 472 -10.66 1.58 1.54
CA GLY A 472 -9.42 1.63 0.75
C GLY A 472 -8.18 1.97 1.57
N SER A 473 -8.21 1.75 2.89
CA SER A 473 -7.07 2.02 3.77
C SER A 473 -5.98 0.97 3.61
N THR A 474 -4.75 1.33 4.00
CA THR A 474 -3.59 0.44 3.87
C THR A 474 -2.84 0.32 5.20
N VAL A 475 -2.63 -0.92 5.64
CA VAL A 475 -1.68 -1.27 6.70
C VAL A 475 -0.50 -1.98 6.05
N LYS A 476 0.70 -1.43 6.18
CA LYS A 476 1.90 -1.93 5.51
C LYS A 476 3.03 -2.09 6.52
N ILE A 477 3.61 -3.29 6.62
CA ILE A 477 4.61 -3.67 7.61
C ILE A 477 5.79 -4.32 6.88
N ILE A 478 7.00 -3.80 7.04
CA ILE A 478 8.21 -4.38 6.42
C ILE A 478 8.74 -5.60 7.17
N GLY A 479 8.64 -5.60 8.50
CA GLY A 479 9.09 -6.73 9.30
C GLY A 479 7.96 -7.73 9.57
N ASN A 480 8.09 -8.43 10.69
CA ASN A 480 7.10 -9.37 11.18
C ASN A 480 5.90 -8.62 11.79
N ALA A 481 4.72 -9.18 11.61
CA ALA A 481 3.47 -8.65 12.13
C ALA A 481 2.82 -9.67 13.07
N ILE A 482 2.62 -9.28 14.33
CA ILE A 482 2.07 -10.13 15.38
C ILE A 482 0.79 -9.50 15.91
N PHE A 483 -0.33 -10.21 15.75
CA PHE A 483 -1.65 -9.87 16.27
C PHE A 483 -2.16 -10.92 17.27
N PRO A 484 -1.70 -10.91 18.53
CA PRO A 484 -1.94 -11.97 19.50
C PRO A 484 -3.39 -12.36 19.74
N LYS A 485 -4.36 -11.49 19.42
CA LYS A 485 -5.79 -11.81 19.45
C LYS A 485 -6.32 -11.89 18.02
N TYR A 486 -6.69 -10.79 17.37
CA TYR A 486 -7.42 -10.89 16.10
C TYR A 486 -7.35 -9.66 15.23
N ILE A 487 -7.72 -9.84 13.97
CA ILE A 487 -8.19 -8.78 13.10
C ILE A 487 -9.65 -9.10 12.77
N ASP A 488 -10.60 -8.26 13.16
CA ASP A 488 -12.01 -8.60 12.98
C ASP A 488 -12.41 -8.44 11.51
N THR A 489 -12.33 -7.24 10.93
CA THR A 489 -12.78 -7.04 9.54
C THR A 489 -11.76 -6.27 8.69
N ILE A 490 -11.50 -6.76 7.47
CA ILE A 490 -10.83 -6.03 6.39
C ILE A 490 -11.84 -5.88 5.24
N ASP A 491 -12.27 -4.66 4.93
CA ASP A 491 -13.31 -4.37 3.91
C ASP A 491 -12.92 -3.28 2.89
N GLY A 492 -13.76 -3.11 1.87
CA GLY A 492 -13.83 -1.86 1.12
C GLY A 492 -12.58 -1.58 0.27
N GLY A 493 -11.97 -2.62 -0.30
CA GLY A 493 -10.76 -2.53 -1.09
C GLY A 493 -9.51 -2.19 -0.28
N SER A 494 -9.50 -2.50 1.02
CA SER A 494 -8.38 -2.22 1.90
C SER A 494 -7.28 -3.26 1.80
N ASN A 495 -6.06 -2.87 2.22
CA ASN A 495 -4.88 -3.69 2.09
C ASN A 495 -4.18 -3.91 3.43
N LEU A 496 -3.84 -5.16 3.74
CA LEU A 496 -2.89 -5.52 4.79
C LEU A 496 -1.69 -6.22 4.15
N LEU A 497 -0.54 -5.56 4.18
CA LEU A 497 0.67 -5.99 3.47
C LEU A 497 1.80 -6.21 4.49
N VAL A 498 2.35 -7.43 4.55
CA VAL A 498 3.38 -7.82 5.51
C VAL A 498 4.57 -8.41 4.77
N ASN A 499 5.73 -7.75 4.81
CA ASN A 499 6.96 -8.20 4.17
C ASN A 499 7.85 -9.09 5.09
N GLY A 500 7.21 -9.76 6.04
CA GLY A 500 7.83 -10.73 6.95
C GLY A 500 6.82 -11.81 7.33
N ASP A 501 7.02 -12.43 8.49
CA ASP A 501 6.07 -13.41 9.03
C ASP A 501 4.84 -12.71 9.62
N PHE A 502 3.67 -13.32 9.42
CA PHE A 502 2.40 -12.87 9.95
C PHE A 502 1.86 -13.90 10.95
N THR A 503 1.61 -13.48 12.18
CA THR A 503 1.04 -14.32 13.24
C THR A 503 -0.20 -13.67 13.83
N THR A 504 -1.32 -14.38 13.91
CA THR A 504 -2.53 -13.91 14.60
C THR A 504 -3.31 -15.07 15.23
N SER A 505 -4.30 -14.85 16.11
CA SER A 505 -5.23 -15.94 16.42
C SER A 505 -6.25 -16.14 15.32
N TYR A 506 -6.90 -15.07 14.85
CA TYR A 506 -7.83 -15.16 13.73
C TYR A 506 -7.98 -13.87 12.93
N ILE A 507 -8.37 -14.03 11.67
CA ILE A 507 -9.04 -13.00 10.89
C ILE A 507 -10.50 -13.41 10.74
N ASN A 508 -11.45 -12.57 11.18
CA ASN A 508 -12.87 -12.92 11.10
C ASN A 508 -13.37 -12.71 9.66
N LYS A 509 -13.08 -11.56 9.02
CA LYS A 509 -13.58 -11.27 7.67
C LYS A 509 -12.56 -10.55 6.78
N ILE A 510 -12.40 -11.04 5.56
CA ILE A 510 -11.72 -10.35 4.45
C ILE A 510 -12.74 -10.23 3.31
N ILE A 511 -13.31 -9.04 3.12
CA ILE A 511 -14.45 -8.80 2.23
C ILE A 511 -14.27 -7.54 1.36
N GLY A 512 -15.19 -7.32 0.42
CA GLY A 512 -15.24 -6.09 -0.38
C GLY A 512 -14.00 -5.86 -1.24
N LYS A 513 -13.49 -6.90 -1.91
CA LYS A 513 -12.27 -6.86 -2.75
C LYS A 513 -11.01 -6.42 -1.99
N SER A 514 -10.93 -6.74 -0.71
CA SER A 514 -9.75 -6.43 0.11
C SER A 514 -8.64 -7.44 -0.12
N THR A 515 -7.40 -7.03 0.19
CA THR A 515 -6.22 -7.87 0.01
C THR A 515 -5.44 -8.02 1.31
N VAL A 516 -5.13 -9.25 1.68
CA VAL A 516 -4.11 -9.58 2.67
C VAL A 516 -2.95 -10.24 1.95
N MET A 517 -1.73 -9.77 2.19
CA MET A 517 -0.55 -10.29 1.55
C MET A 517 0.59 -10.44 2.56
N VAL A 518 1.20 -11.62 2.59
CA VAL A 518 2.28 -11.99 3.50
C VAL A 518 3.45 -12.57 2.70
N ASN A 519 4.62 -11.93 2.75
CA ASN A 519 5.80 -12.43 2.04
C ASN A 519 6.51 -13.57 2.80
N GLY A 520 6.39 -13.63 4.12
CA GLY A 520 6.86 -14.74 4.96
C GLY A 520 5.80 -15.82 5.18
N ASN A 521 5.85 -16.45 6.35
CA ASN A 521 4.88 -17.45 6.79
C ASN A 521 3.66 -16.80 7.42
N ALA A 522 2.49 -17.42 7.29
CA ALA A 522 1.25 -17.00 7.93
C ALA A 522 0.77 -18.06 8.94
N THR A 523 0.73 -17.70 10.23
CA THR A 523 0.33 -18.61 11.32
C THR A 523 -0.89 -18.08 12.07
N PHE A 524 -1.92 -18.92 12.17
CA PHE A 524 -3.17 -18.66 12.88
C PHE A 524 -3.29 -19.63 14.04
N SER A 525 -3.33 -19.12 15.28
CA SER A 525 -3.52 -19.99 16.45
C SER A 525 -4.93 -20.57 16.51
N ASN A 526 -5.92 -19.87 15.95
CA ASN A 526 -7.30 -20.31 15.82
C ASN A 526 -7.65 -20.44 14.32
N TYR A 527 -8.40 -19.50 13.74
CA TYR A 527 -9.05 -19.72 12.45
C TYR A 527 -8.96 -18.53 11.50
N ASN A 528 -9.30 -18.77 10.25
CA ASN A 528 -9.62 -17.71 9.30
C ASN A 528 -11.07 -17.93 8.86
N ASP A 529 -12.00 -17.09 9.33
CA ASP A 529 -13.42 -17.40 9.22
C ASP A 529 -13.90 -17.20 7.78
N THR A 530 -13.93 -15.97 7.28
CA THR A 530 -14.54 -15.69 5.97
C THR A 530 -13.63 -14.88 5.04
N ILE A 531 -13.42 -15.38 3.81
CA ILE A 531 -12.85 -14.63 2.67
C ILE A 531 -13.91 -14.53 1.57
N ASP A 532 -14.39 -13.32 1.28
CA ASP A 532 -15.59 -13.12 0.44
C ASP A 532 -15.49 -11.93 -0.52
N SER A 533 -16.46 -11.84 -1.42
CA SER A 533 -16.70 -10.71 -2.33
C SER A 533 -15.46 -10.32 -3.15
N GLY A 534 -14.83 -11.32 -3.79
CA GLY A 534 -13.65 -11.15 -4.64
C GLY A 534 -12.40 -10.70 -3.89
N SER A 535 -12.30 -11.00 -2.60
CA SER A 535 -11.13 -10.65 -1.79
C SER A 535 -10.00 -11.66 -1.96
N SER A 536 -8.78 -11.26 -1.61
CA SER A 536 -7.59 -12.08 -1.79
C SER A 536 -6.78 -12.20 -0.51
N PHE A 537 -6.28 -13.40 -0.24
CA PHE A 537 -5.27 -13.66 0.77
C PHE A 537 -4.10 -14.44 0.13
N LEU A 538 -2.95 -13.80 0.06
CA LEU A 538 -1.74 -14.30 -0.59
C LEU A 538 -0.63 -14.52 0.45
N VAL A 539 0.00 -15.70 0.43
CA VAL A 539 1.10 -16.09 1.34
C VAL A 539 2.23 -16.70 0.52
N ASN A 540 3.41 -16.07 0.56
CA ASN A 540 4.58 -16.56 -0.17
C ASN A 540 5.34 -17.68 0.59
N GLY A 541 5.25 -17.72 1.92
CA GLY A 541 5.78 -18.80 2.74
C GLY A 541 4.74 -19.92 3.01
N ASP A 542 4.89 -20.56 4.17
CA ASP A 542 3.98 -21.60 4.66
C ASP A 542 2.76 -20.99 5.36
N TYR A 543 1.64 -21.71 5.32
CA TYR A 543 0.37 -21.32 5.95
C TYR A 543 -0.06 -22.35 6.98
N THR A 544 -0.39 -21.91 8.20
CA THR A 544 -0.94 -22.77 9.25
C THR A 544 -2.16 -22.12 9.89
N ALA A 545 -3.29 -22.83 9.94
CA ALA A 545 -4.50 -22.44 10.67
C ALA A 545 -5.23 -23.66 11.24
N SER A 546 -6.08 -23.46 12.25
CA SER A 546 -6.90 -24.55 12.82
C SER A 546 -8.11 -24.91 11.96
N TYR A 547 -8.69 -23.95 11.23
CA TYR A 547 -9.71 -24.19 10.22
C TYR A 547 -9.93 -22.96 9.34
N ILE A 548 -10.59 -23.18 8.21
CA ILE A 548 -11.18 -22.13 7.36
C ILE A 548 -12.69 -22.37 7.27
N ASN A 549 -13.52 -21.38 7.60
CA ASN A 549 -14.96 -21.58 7.56
C ASN A 549 -15.52 -21.41 6.13
N ASN A 550 -15.25 -20.29 5.46
CA ASN A 550 -15.86 -20.00 4.17
C ASN A 550 -14.95 -19.19 3.24
N ILE A 551 -14.86 -19.60 1.96
CA ILE A 551 -14.26 -18.82 0.88
C ILE A 551 -15.25 -18.71 -0.28
N SER A 552 -15.82 -17.53 -0.51
CA SER A 552 -16.99 -17.29 -1.39
C SER A 552 -16.82 -16.15 -2.40
N GLU A 553 -17.74 -16.07 -3.36
CA GLU A 553 -17.90 -14.98 -4.32
C GLU A 553 -16.63 -14.61 -5.11
N GLY A 554 -15.94 -15.62 -5.65
CA GLY A 554 -14.77 -15.43 -6.51
C GLY A 554 -13.52 -14.98 -5.74
N SER A 555 -13.46 -15.24 -4.44
CA SER A 555 -12.32 -14.92 -3.60
C SER A 555 -11.17 -15.91 -3.78
N THR A 556 -9.95 -15.49 -3.44
CA THR A 556 -8.74 -16.28 -3.64
C THR A 556 -7.93 -16.41 -2.35
N LEU A 557 -7.52 -17.64 -2.03
CA LEU A 557 -6.46 -17.95 -1.06
C LEU A 557 -5.30 -18.61 -1.81
N MET A 558 -4.14 -17.98 -1.83
CA MET A 558 -2.94 -18.48 -2.52
C MET A 558 -1.81 -18.66 -1.52
N ILE A 559 -1.24 -19.86 -1.48
CA ILE A 559 -0.16 -20.24 -0.57
C ILE A 559 0.94 -20.86 -1.42
N ASN A 560 2.12 -20.27 -1.47
CA ASN A 560 3.23 -20.79 -2.27
C ASN A 560 3.99 -21.92 -1.56
N GLY A 561 4.00 -21.93 -0.22
CA GLY A 561 4.60 -22.97 0.62
C GLY A 561 3.71 -24.18 0.88
N GLU A 562 3.94 -24.80 2.04
CA GLU A 562 3.07 -25.83 2.60
C GLU A 562 1.85 -25.21 3.28
N ALA A 563 0.71 -25.91 3.25
CA ALA A 563 -0.52 -25.45 3.87
C ALA A 563 -1.07 -26.47 4.87
N ASN A 564 -1.24 -26.05 6.12
CA ASN A 564 -1.97 -26.79 7.13
C ASN A 564 -3.26 -26.04 7.49
N PHE A 565 -4.39 -26.57 7.07
CA PHE A 565 -5.73 -26.01 7.32
C PHE A 565 -6.38 -26.56 8.60
N GLY A 566 -5.68 -27.41 9.36
CA GLY A 566 -6.18 -27.95 10.62
C GLY A 566 -7.40 -28.85 10.44
N ALA A 567 -8.42 -28.63 11.26
CA ALA A 567 -9.59 -29.50 11.38
C ALA A 567 -10.49 -29.52 10.13
N TYR A 568 -10.71 -28.38 9.46
CA TYR A 568 -11.58 -28.35 8.30
C TYR A 568 -11.43 -27.10 7.41
N ILE A 569 -11.84 -27.26 6.16
CA ILE A 569 -12.29 -26.21 5.25
C ILE A 569 -13.79 -26.46 5.03
N ASN A 570 -14.65 -25.62 5.61
CA ASN A 570 -16.08 -25.90 5.66
C ASN A 570 -16.84 -25.52 4.37
N ASN A 571 -16.34 -24.57 3.59
CA ASN A 571 -16.94 -24.25 2.30
C ASN A 571 -15.99 -23.51 1.34
N ILE A 572 -15.93 -23.98 0.09
CA ILE A 572 -15.43 -23.24 -1.07
C ILE A 572 -16.58 -23.12 -2.09
N ASN A 573 -17.02 -21.90 -2.37
CA ASN A 573 -18.24 -21.59 -3.15
C ASN A 573 -18.08 -20.33 -4.02
N GLY A 574 -19.07 -20.09 -4.89
CA GLY A 574 -19.15 -18.87 -5.69
C GLY A 574 -17.99 -18.66 -6.65
N GLY A 575 -17.36 -19.72 -7.15
CA GLY A 575 -16.20 -19.65 -8.03
C GLY A 575 -14.88 -19.36 -7.32
N SER A 576 -14.84 -19.37 -5.98
CA SER A 576 -13.62 -19.11 -5.21
C SER A 576 -12.54 -20.16 -5.40
N THR A 577 -11.29 -19.76 -5.16
CA THR A 577 -10.11 -20.58 -5.44
C THR A 577 -9.15 -20.66 -4.25
N ILE A 578 -8.73 -21.88 -3.88
CA ILE A 578 -7.56 -22.12 -3.03
C ILE A 578 -6.43 -22.68 -3.90
N PHE A 579 -5.22 -22.13 -3.78
CA PHE A 579 -4.01 -22.64 -4.40
C PHE A 579 -2.94 -22.92 -3.34
N VAL A 580 -2.34 -24.12 -3.40
CA VAL A 580 -1.23 -24.55 -2.53
C VAL A 580 -0.08 -25.02 -3.39
N GLY A 581 1.06 -24.33 -3.29
CA GLY A 581 2.25 -24.55 -4.10
C GLY A 581 3.01 -25.84 -3.75
N LYS A 582 2.93 -26.31 -2.50
CA LYS A 582 3.51 -27.58 -2.05
C LYS A 582 2.43 -28.54 -1.52
N ASN A 583 2.67 -29.14 -0.35
CA ASN A 583 1.77 -30.10 0.28
C ASN A 583 0.66 -29.39 1.06
N GLY A 584 -0.53 -30.01 1.10
CA GLY A 584 -1.66 -29.58 1.90
C GLY A 584 -2.00 -30.58 3.00
N ASN A 585 -2.51 -30.12 4.14
CA ASN A 585 -3.09 -30.95 5.20
C ASN A 585 -4.42 -30.36 5.65
N VAL A 586 -5.47 -31.18 5.70
CA VAL A 586 -6.81 -30.77 6.13
C VAL A 586 -7.54 -31.93 6.78
N GLY A 587 -8.34 -31.68 7.82
CA GLY A 587 -9.18 -32.72 8.42
C GLY A 587 -10.38 -33.07 7.54
N LYS A 588 -11.20 -32.08 7.20
CA LYS A 588 -12.40 -32.20 6.35
C LYS A 588 -12.40 -31.11 5.27
N LEU A 589 -12.72 -31.44 4.03
CA LEU A 589 -12.79 -30.48 2.93
C LEU A 589 -14.18 -30.49 2.27
N ILE A 590 -14.84 -29.33 2.16
CA ILE A 590 -16.10 -29.18 1.41
C ILE A 590 -15.92 -28.17 0.28
N ILE A 591 -16.17 -28.60 -0.95
CA ILE A 591 -16.18 -27.77 -2.16
C ILE A 591 -17.59 -27.79 -2.75
N ASN A 592 -18.36 -26.73 -2.51
CA ASN A 592 -19.71 -26.62 -3.04
C ASN A 592 -19.71 -26.15 -4.49
N ASP A 593 -18.98 -25.08 -4.81
CA ASP A 593 -18.94 -24.43 -6.13
C ASP A 593 -17.68 -23.57 -6.27
N GLY A 594 -16.52 -24.19 -6.22
CA GLY A 594 -15.23 -23.50 -6.25
C GLY A 594 -14.10 -24.41 -6.69
N ARG A 595 -12.86 -24.02 -6.44
CA ARG A 595 -11.68 -24.78 -6.85
C ARG A 595 -10.64 -24.84 -5.74
N MET A 596 -10.05 -25.99 -5.54
CA MET A 596 -8.83 -26.14 -4.75
C MET A 596 -7.78 -26.83 -5.61
N GLU A 597 -6.59 -26.25 -5.68
CA GLU A 597 -5.44 -26.81 -6.38
C GLU A 597 -4.27 -26.99 -5.40
N VAL A 598 -3.74 -28.22 -5.33
CA VAL A 598 -2.57 -28.56 -4.52
C VAL A 598 -1.52 -29.18 -5.43
N ASN A 599 -0.41 -28.48 -5.62
CA ASN A 599 0.68 -28.96 -6.49
C ASN A 599 1.45 -30.14 -5.92
N GLY A 600 1.42 -30.34 -4.60
CA GLY A 600 1.99 -31.50 -3.91
C GLY A 600 0.94 -32.54 -3.50
N THR A 601 1.21 -33.19 -2.37
CA THR A 601 0.29 -34.17 -1.78
C THR A 601 -0.76 -33.46 -0.91
N LEU A 602 -2.04 -33.77 -1.09
CA LEU A 602 -3.08 -33.40 -0.14
C LEU A 602 -3.29 -34.53 0.89
N ASN A 603 -2.96 -34.26 2.15
CA ASN A 603 -3.22 -35.15 3.27
C ASN A 603 -4.59 -34.83 3.87
N ILE A 604 -5.50 -35.82 3.90
CA ILE A 604 -6.79 -35.71 4.58
C ILE A 604 -6.73 -36.56 5.86
N ASN A 605 -6.96 -35.93 7.01
CA ASN A 605 -6.70 -36.55 8.31
C ASN A 605 -7.93 -36.69 9.24
N GLY A 606 -9.07 -36.10 8.89
CA GLY A 606 -10.24 -36.03 9.76
C GLY A 606 -11.15 -37.26 9.64
N GLY A 607 -11.93 -37.54 10.69
CA GLY A 607 -12.93 -38.62 10.66
C GLY A 607 -14.21 -38.26 9.90
N ASN A 608 -14.40 -36.99 9.58
CA ASN A 608 -15.58 -36.50 8.87
C ASN A 608 -15.37 -36.54 7.35
N ASN A 609 -16.44 -36.88 6.61
CA ASN A 609 -16.39 -36.96 5.15
C ASN A 609 -16.13 -35.59 4.51
N SER A 610 -15.20 -35.57 3.57
CA SER A 610 -14.98 -34.49 2.62
C SER A 610 -15.96 -34.61 1.45
N GLU A 611 -16.39 -33.50 0.86
CA GLU A 611 -17.42 -33.46 -0.17
C GLU A 611 -17.06 -32.48 -1.30
N ILE A 612 -17.29 -32.89 -2.55
CA ILE A 612 -17.08 -32.08 -3.76
C ILE A 612 -18.38 -32.13 -4.59
N LYS A 613 -19.17 -31.05 -4.61
CA LYS A 613 -20.53 -31.03 -5.23
C LYS A 613 -20.59 -30.39 -6.63
N LYS A 614 -20.05 -29.19 -6.82
CA LYS A 614 -20.02 -28.52 -8.14
C LYS A 614 -18.67 -27.91 -8.47
N GLY A 615 -17.69 -28.07 -7.59
CA GLY A 615 -16.35 -27.55 -7.76
C GLY A 615 -15.32 -28.57 -8.26
N THR A 616 -14.06 -28.15 -8.29
CA THR A 616 -12.94 -29.00 -8.71
C THR A 616 -11.87 -29.07 -7.61
N LEU A 617 -11.51 -30.27 -7.20
CA LEU A 617 -10.29 -30.54 -6.43
C LEU A 617 -9.23 -31.09 -7.38
N LEU A 618 -8.14 -30.35 -7.58
CA LEU A 618 -7.01 -30.75 -8.40
C LEU A 618 -5.79 -30.93 -7.52
N VAL A 619 -5.18 -32.12 -7.56
CA VAL A 619 -4.06 -32.46 -6.70
C VAL A 619 -3.02 -33.28 -7.45
N ASN A 620 -1.76 -33.21 -7.03
CA ASN A 620 -0.78 -34.16 -7.54
C ASN A 620 -1.07 -35.56 -7.02
N SER A 621 -1.19 -35.72 -5.70
CA SER A 621 -1.57 -36.98 -5.06
C SER A 621 -2.44 -36.73 -3.82
N ILE A 622 -3.16 -37.75 -3.37
CA ILE A 622 -3.96 -37.71 -2.14
C ILE A 622 -3.49 -38.81 -1.20
N ASN A 623 -3.35 -38.45 0.08
CA ASN A 623 -3.05 -39.39 1.14
C ASN A 623 -4.12 -39.27 2.23
N LEU A 624 -4.73 -40.40 2.61
CA LEU A 624 -5.63 -40.47 3.74
C LEU A 624 -4.83 -40.91 4.96
N ILE A 625 -4.86 -40.14 6.04
CA ILE A 625 -4.12 -40.41 7.28
C ILE A 625 -5.03 -40.37 8.50
N GLY A 626 -4.57 -40.93 9.63
CA GLY A 626 -5.35 -40.91 10.88
C GLY A 626 -6.75 -41.53 10.75
N PRO A 627 -7.78 -40.97 11.40
CA PRO A 627 -9.18 -41.41 11.29
C PRO A 627 -9.69 -41.52 9.85
N ALA A 628 -9.15 -40.75 8.91
CA ALA A 628 -9.52 -40.81 7.50
C ALA A 628 -9.10 -42.13 6.81
N LYS A 629 -8.32 -43.01 7.46
CA LYS A 629 -8.02 -44.35 6.93
C LYS A 629 -9.07 -45.40 7.27
N ASN A 630 -9.98 -45.10 8.21
CA ASN A 630 -10.91 -46.10 8.76
C ASN A 630 -12.35 -45.90 8.29
N ASN A 631 -12.67 -44.74 7.70
CA ASN A 631 -14.03 -44.39 7.32
C ASN A 631 -14.23 -44.59 5.81
N LYS A 632 -15.00 -45.61 5.46
CA LYS A 632 -15.37 -45.88 4.06
C LYS A 632 -16.14 -44.68 3.53
N GLU A 633 -15.84 -44.24 2.30
CA GLU A 633 -16.45 -43.06 1.67
C GLU A 633 -16.03 -41.69 2.24
N ASN A 634 -14.80 -41.55 2.74
CA ASN A 634 -14.27 -40.28 3.23
C ASN A 634 -14.24 -39.12 2.23
N ILE A 635 -14.24 -39.39 0.92
CA ILE A 635 -14.38 -38.34 -0.08
C ILE A 635 -15.61 -38.65 -0.93
N SER A 636 -16.61 -37.78 -0.88
CA SER A 636 -17.78 -37.85 -1.76
C SER A 636 -17.66 -36.87 -2.91
N VAL A 637 -17.82 -37.35 -4.14
CA VAL A 637 -17.91 -36.52 -5.36
C VAL A 637 -19.33 -36.63 -5.90
N SER A 638 -20.04 -35.51 -6.00
CA SER A 638 -21.43 -35.43 -6.43
C SER A 638 -21.65 -34.27 -7.37
N GLY A 639 -22.87 -34.12 -7.90
CA GLY A 639 -23.25 -33.03 -8.81
C GLY A 639 -22.31 -32.89 -9.99
N THR A 640 -21.89 -31.67 -10.32
CA THR A 640 -20.87 -31.42 -11.36
C THR A 640 -19.44 -31.43 -10.80
N GLY A 641 -19.26 -31.94 -9.58
CA GLY A 641 -18.00 -31.98 -8.86
C GLY A 641 -16.96 -32.85 -9.54
N LYS A 642 -15.70 -32.42 -9.49
CA LYS A 642 -14.56 -33.11 -10.11
C LYS A 642 -13.43 -33.31 -9.12
N LEU A 643 -12.93 -34.54 -9.05
CA LEU A 643 -11.70 -34.89 -8.34
C LEU A 643 -10.62 -35.27 -9.36
N CYS A 644 -9.59 -34.45 -9.49
CA CYS A 644 -8.54 -34.58 -10.50
C CYS A 644 -7.20 -34.91 -9.85
N ILE A 645 -6.61 -36.06 -10.19
CA ILE A 645 -5.37 -36.57 -9.57
C ILE A 645 -4.30 -36.77 -10.66
N ARG A 646 -3.14 -36.13 -10.49
CA ARG A 646 -2.04 -36.17 -11.49
C ARG A 646 -1.14 -37.41 -11.36
N ASP A 647 -0.82 -37.84 -10.13
CA ASP A 647 0.06 -38.96 -9.82
C ASP A 647 -0.60 -39.92 -8.84
N TYR A 648 -0.90 -41.13 -9.32
CA TYR A 648 -1.58 -42.18 -8.57
C TYR A 648 -0.63 -43.14 -7.83
N LYS A 649 0.70 -42.97 -7.92
CA LYS A 649 1.69 -44.00 -7.54
C LYS A 649 1.65 -44.50 -6.08
N SER A 650 0.85 -43.95 -5.17
CA SER A 650 0.95 -44.23 -3.73
C SER A 650 -0.33 -44.67 -3.00
N SER A 651 -1.50 -44.85 -3.65
CA SER A 651 -2.74 -45.01 -2.88
C SER A 651 -3.71 -46.09 -3.37
N SER A 652 -3.31 -47.37 -3.32
CA SER A 652 -4.25 -48.49 -3.49
C SER A 652 -5.46 -48.41 -2.55
N THR A 653 -5.31 -47.74 -1.40
CA THR A 653 -6.38 -47.53 -0.41
C THR A 653 -7.30 -46.36 -0.74
N LEU A 654 -6.89 -45.37 -1.54
CA LEU A 654 -7.74 -44.19 -1.83
C LEU A 654 -9.07 -44.60 -2.45
N LEU A 655 -9.02 -45.55 -3.38
CA LEU A 655 -10.19 -46.03 -4.11
C LEU A 655 -11.27 -46.64 -3.22
N GLU A 656 -10.90 -47.24 -2.08
CA GLU A 656 -11.86 -47.79 -1.11
C GLU A 656 -12.57 -46.68 -0.30
N HIS A 657 -12.07 -45.45 -0.38
CA HIS A 657 -12.47 -44.31 0.43
C HIS A 657 -13.06 -43.16 -0.39
N VAL A 658 -13.09 -43.25 -1.72
CA VAL A 658 -13.75 -42.25 -2.58
C VAL A 658 -15.05 -42.82 -3.13
N LYS A 659 -16.14 -42.08 -2.96
CA LYS A 659 -17.45 -42.38 -3.54
C LYS A 659 -17.85 -41.32 -4.53
N SER A 660 -18.07 -41.72 -5.77
CA SER A 660 -18.75 -40.86 -6.75
C SER A 660 -20.24 -41.22 -6.81
N THR A 661 -21.10 -40.23 -6.68
CA THR A 661 -22.54 -40.37 -7.00
C THR A 661 -22.77 -40.14 -8.49
N ALA A 662 -23.99 -40.39 -8.98
CA ALA A 662 -24.35 -40.51 -10.41
C ALA A 662 -24.06 -39.29 -11.32
N SER A 663 -23.44 -38.22 -10.81
CA SER A 663 -23.08 -37.02 -11.58
C SER A 663 -21.64 -36.55 -11.36
N GLY A 664 -21.01 -36.87 -10.22
CA GLY A 664 -19.63 -36.51 -9.93
C GLY A 664 -18.64 -37.24 -10.86
N SER A 665 -17.43 -36.69 -11.01
CA SER A 665 -16.37 -37.31 -11.82
C SER A 665 -15.04 -37.39 -11.06
N ILE A 666 -14.38 -38.54 -11.12
CA ILE A 666 -13.00 -38.75 -10.64
C ILE A 666 -12.12 -38.97 -11.85
N ILE A 667 -11.13 -38.12 -12.06
CA ILE A 667 -10.32 -38.06 -13.28
C ILE A 667 -8.85 -38.27 -12.93
N PHE A 668 -8.23 -39.29 -13.51
CA PHE A 668 -6.82 -39.59 -13.34
C PHE A 668 -6.02 -39.18 -14.58
N LEU A 669 -4.85 -38.56 -14.36
CA LEU A 669 -3.88 -38.28 -15.41
C LEU A 669 -3.07 -39.56 -15.68
N ASN A 670 -3.13 -40.04 -16.93
CA ASN A 670 -2.32 -41.14 -17.48
C ASN A 670 -2.74 -42.60 -17.13
N LYS A 671 -2.41 -43.51 -18.05
CA LYS A 671 -3.07 -44.80 -18.34
C LYS A 671 -2.44 -46.04 -17.68
N GLU A 672 -1.12 -46.06 -17.53
CA GLU A 672 -0.36 -47.33 -17.38
C GLU A 672 -0.56 -48.09 -16.05
N MET A 673 -1.15 -47.50 -15.01
CA MET A 673 -1.34 -48.18 -13.72
C MET A 673 -2.78 -48.61 -13.40
N LEU A 674 -3.80 -48.14 -14.13
CA LEU A 674 -5.19 -48.29 -13.68
C LEU A 674 -5.95 -49.47 -14.29
N ASP A 675 -5.53 -50.07 -15.40
CA ASP A 675 -6.39 -51.04 -16.10
C ASP A 675 -6.77 -52.25 -15.22
N ASN A 676 -5.84 -52.75 -14.39
CA ASN A 676 -6.11 -53.82 -13.40
C ASN A 676 -6.89 -53.33 -12.15
N GLN A 677 -6.88 -52.04 -11.86
CA GLN A 677 -7.55 -51.45 -10.69
C GLN A 677 -8.98 -50.98 -11.03
N ILE A 678 -9.22 -50.56 -12.28
CA ILE A 678 -10.54 -50.15 -12.78
C ILE A 678 -11.54 -51.32 -12.73
N GLU A 679 -11.11 -52.55 -13.02
CA GLU A 679 -12.00 -53.70 -12.88
C GLU A 679 -12.46 -53.90 -11.43
N LYS A 680 -11.55 -53.73 -10.46
CA LYS A 680 -11.91 -53.75 -9.04
C LYS A 680 -12.87 -52.61 -8.68
N LEU A 681 -12.69 -51.44 -9.28
CA LEU A 681 -13.52 -50.25 -9.06
C LEU A 681 -14.96 -50.39 -9.58
N LYS A 682 -15.17 -51.08 -10.70
CA LYS A 682 -16.53 -51.35 -11.22
C LYS A 682 -17.39 -52.11 -10.20
N GLY A 683 -16.78 -52.91 -9.33
CA GLY A 683 -17.46 -53.65 -8.26
C GLY A 683 -18.02 -52.78 -7.13
N TYR A 684 -17.54 -51.54 -6.95
CA TYR A 684 -17.97 -50.63 -5.89
C TYR A 684 -19.05 -49.62 -6.32
N GLY A 685 -19.75 -49.87 -7.44
CA GLY A 685 -20.92 -49.08 -7.86
C GLY A 685 -20.61 -47.72 -8.51
N GLY A 686 -19.33 -47.42 -8.80
CA GLY A 686 -18.89 -46.12 -9.35
C GLY A 686 -18.43 -46.13 -10.82
N GLY A 687 -18.64 -47.23 -11.56
CA GLY A 687 -17.90 -47.52 -12.80
C GLY A 687 -17.99 -46.49 -13.93
N SER A 688 -19.08 -45.71 -14.05
CA SER A 688 -19.24 -44.69 -15.10
C SER A 688 -18.60 -43.34 -14.78
N HIS A 689 -18.23 -43.11 -13.51
CA HIS A 689 -17.82 -41.79 -13.01
C HIS A 689 -16.31 -41.66 -12.82
N ILE A 690 -15.59 -42.77 -12.99
CA ILE A 690 -14.14 -42.80 -12.92
C ILE A 690 -13.60 -42.78 -14.35
N GLN A 691 -12.87 -41.72 -14.67
CA GLN A 691 -12.31 -41.48 -16.00
C GLN A 691 -10.79 -41.48 -15.94
N GLN A 692 -10.19 -42.07 -16.97
CA GLN A 692 -8.81 -41.79 -17.32
C GLN A 692 -8.82 -40.71 -18.39
N ALA A 693 -7.88 -39.76 -18.27
CA ALA A 693 -7.73 -38.71 -19.26
C ALA A 693 -6.24 -38.56 -19.62
N GLY A 694 -5.95 -38.46 -20.92
CA GLY A 694 -4.67 -37.92 -21.37
C GLY A 694 -4.58 -36.43 -21.07
N ASN A 695 -3.38 -35.86 -21.14
CA ASN A 695 -3.10 -34.47 -20.73
C ASN A 695 -4.12 -33.45 -21.26
N THR A 696 -4.47 -33.50 -22.54
CA THR A 696 -5.43 -32.55 -23.14
C THR A 696 -6.81 -32.64 -22.49
N LYS A 697 -7.36 -33.86 -22.37
CA LYS A 697 -8.67 -34.08 -21.76
C LYS A 697 -8.63 -33.72 -20.27
N PHE A 698 -7.59 -34.16 -19.56
CA PHE A 698 -7.41 -33.87 -18.14
C PHE A 698 -7.39 -32.36 -17.91
N ASN A 699 -6.57 -31.62 -18.66
CA ASN A 699 -6.49 -30.17 -18.52
C ASN A 699 -7.84 -29.50 -18.81
N SER A 700 -8.53 -29.90 -19.88
CA SER A 700 -9.84 -29.33 -20.23
C SER A 700 -10.92 -29.60 -19.18
N GLU A 701 -10.94 -30.82 -18.60
CA GLU A 701 -11.97 -31.19 -17.64
C GLU A 701 -11.66 -30.67 -16.23
N CYS A 702 -10.39 -30.65 -15.84
CA CYS A 702 -9.92 -30.17 -14.54
C CYS A 702 -9.68 -28.66 -14.50
N GLY A 703 -10.03 -27.93 -15.58
CA GLY A 703 -9.91 -26.47 -15.65
C GLY A 703 -8.47 -25.96 -15.64
N MET A 704 -7.50 -26.77 -16.04
CA MET A 704 -6.13 -26.29 -16.26
C MET A 704 -6.09 -25.56 -17.61
N SER A 705 -5.52 -24.35 -17.64
CA SER A 705 -5.16 -23.75 -18.92
C SER A 705 -4.10 -24.64 -19.58
N SER A 706 -4.12 -24.76 -20.91
CA SER A 706 -3.31 -25.72 -21.66
C SER A 706 -1.79 -25.60 -21.46
N ASN A 707 -1.32 -24.58 -20.73
CA ASN A 707 0.09 -24.32 -20.44
C ASN A 707 0.48 -24.45 -18.94
N SER A 708 -0.44 -24.68 -17.99
CA SER A 708 -0.13 -24.58 -16.55
C SER A 708 0.43 -25.86 -15.87
N LEU A 709 1.24 -26.65 -16.58
CA LEU A 709 2.07 -27.67 -15.91
C LEU A 709 3.29 -27.05 -15.22
N THR A 710 3.65 -25.82 -15.58
CA THR A 710 4.53 -25.01 -14.76
C THR A 710 3.72 -24.49 -13.58
N PRO A 711 4.21 -24.62 -12.32
CA PRO A 711 3.64 -23.85 -11.22
C PRO A 711 3.47 -22.41 -11.71
N LEU A 712 2.34 -21.77 -11.40
CA LEU A 712 2.15 -20.33 -11.62
C LEU A 712 3.51 -19.68 -11.34
N PRO A 713 4.12 -18.96 -12.30
CA PRO A 713 5.40 -18.33 -12.05
C PRO A 713 5.24 -17.62 -10.72
N PRO A 714 6.19 -17.77 -9.78
CA PRO A 714 6.17 -16.97 -8.59
C PRO A 714 6.36 -15.54 -9.09
N ASN A 715 5.28 -14.91 -9.52
CA ASN A 715 5.09 -13.49 -9.39
C ASN A 715 5.12 -13.33 -7.88
N ILE A 716 6.35 -13.26 -7.36
CA ILE A 716 6.64 -12.75 -6.04
C ILE A 716 5.94 -11.41 -6.11
N TYR A 717 4.76 -11.34 -5.53
CA TYR A 717 4.13 -10.07 -5.28
C TYR A 717 5.17 -9.34 -4.42
N ASP A 718 5.85 -8.37 -5.02
CA ASP A 718 6.92 -7.67 -4.34
C ASP A 718 6.25 -6.55 -3.55
N ILE A 719 6.25 -6.67 -2.23
CA ILE A 719 5.84 -5.56 -1.38
C ILE A 719 6.95 -4.54 -1.52
N ASN A 720 6.77 -3.56 -2.41
CA ASN A 720 7.77 -2.53 -2.66
C ASN A 720 8.28 -1.99 -1.30
N ASN A 721 9.58 -2.13 -1.04
CA ASN A 721 10.18 -1.73 0.23
C ASN A 721 10.39 -0.21 0.36
N ASP A 722 10.10 0.56 -0.68
CA ASP A 722 10.25 2.01 -0.73
C ASP A 722 9.13 2.70 0.08
N PHE A 723 9.20 2.59 1.41
CA PHE A 723 8.34 3.30 2.36
C PHE A 723 8.73 4.76 2.54
N PHE A 724 10.03 5.03 2.40
CA PHE A 724 10.62 6.34 2.59
C PHE A 724 11.21 6.74 1.26
N THR A 725 10.76 7.88 0.75
CA THR A 725 11.64 8.70 -0.08
C THR A 725 12.98 8.81 0.65
N THR A 726 14.08 8.58 -0.04
CA THR A 726 15.41 8.71 0.55
C THR A 726 15.52 10.10 1.21
N GLU A 727 16.39 10.25 2.20
CA GLU A 727 16.63 11.52 2.91
C GLU A 727 16.94 12.70 1.96
N GLU A 728 17.28 12.37 0.71
CA GLU A 728 17.60 13.29 -0.37
C GLU A 728 16.41 13.93 -1.10
N ASP A 729 15.31 13.20 -1.29
CA ASP A 729 14.05 13.75 -1.83
C ASP A 729 13.46 14.86 -0.91
N ILE A 730 13.92 14.89 0.33
CA ILE A 730 13.43 15.75 1.41
C ILE A 730 14.22 17.07 1.50
N THR A 731 15.42 17.16 0.93
CA THR A 731 16.31 18.33 1.08
C THR A 731 16.32 19.29 -0.11
N THR A 732 15.68 18.96 -1.25
CA THR A 732 15.79 19.77 -2.49
C THR A 732 14.48 20.37 -3.02
N LYS A 733 13.37 20.34 -2.28
CA LYS A 733 12.13 21.07 -2.64
C LYS A 733 11.71 22.07 -1.58
N ILE A 734 12.22 23.29 -1.70
CA ILE A 734 11.60 24.50 -1.16
C ILE A 734 11.65 25.55 -2.28
N GLU A 735 10.56 25.68 -3.03
CA GLU A 735 10.28 26.94 -3.73
C GLU A 735 9.66 27.89 -2.70
N TYR A 736 10.29 29.03 -2.49
CA TYR A 736 9.68 30.16 -1.78
C TYR A 736 8.59 30.75 -2.67
N GLN A 737 7.35 30.79 -2.18
CA GLN A 737 6.39 31.82 -2.57
C GLN A 737 6.43 32.97 -1.58
#